data_AF-A0A0J6VZW9-F1
#
_entry.id   AF-A0A0J6VZW9-F1
#
_cell.length_a   1.000
_cell.length_b   1.000
_cell.length_c   1.000
_cell.angle_alpha   90.00
_cell.angle_beta   90.00
_cell.angle_gamma   90.00
#
_symmetry.space_group_name_H-M   'P 1'
#
loop_
_entity.id
_entity.type
_entity.pdbx_description
1 polymer ?
#
loop_
_entity_poly.entity_id
_entity_poly.type
_entity_poly.pdbx_seq_one_letter_code
_entity_poly.pdbx_strand_id
1 'polypeptide(L)'
;MSSAAYVGRVGALAVALGIGSAVFAGQAWADDTASSSSSASTSASSSSSASSSSSVERPAATTGPKARAEKPRRWGKTDKSDTSEAADAGSDAGSTDEPAAKSTGKRPSWKKPDATQQTPESSADSTETTPAPTRSVRSTKVVSPDPAAPARSTGKLTLVRAAAEADPPARAVERPVVKAVVEVARSMVDWAHQKADAGQGQTAPPPFLWALLSVARRELETLSAARTTRVTAASLASDAPQATAVAAAAVTPYSPWLNPQVSASTNFVSWVTGGYSYGDPLKANTVDRFSVWGTDVGTMWDNGMVDDPSTPYNEHQVLIAVGDTFSGPNMTGRHIFNTLFRSSDTDLSDGITIPNGEWFTGNYFGGAPLDGPVNARPIINPQKWLPSSVTMIPTAGVSVNVPVTKDTPYGTIQYVSYMSVSKWGSSGKWTTNYSAIGYSTDNGENFTIDPKSIRNNSFLSGNKNFQQSAFVKGDDGYIYMYGTPNGRQGAAYLSRVAPENILDPSKYEYYKAASKSWLGSSPAGWVKGNPSAATAIIGKTGGFFGFTKPGYTVSEMSVQYNEYLGKYIVLYGDQNNSIVMRTADTPEGVWSDATVLMTQQPGGIYAPMLHPWSPSTEGTGSDLYFNLSLWSSYNVMLMHTDLTKV
;
A
#
# COMPACT_ATOMS: atom_id res chain seq x y z
N MET A 1 -18.70 -24.89 25.79
CA MET A 1 -17.61 -25.89 25.70
C MET A 1 -16.99 -25.81 24.31
N SER A 2 -15.68 -26.04 24.20
CA SER A 2 -14.85 -26.12 22.97
C SER A 2 -15.25 -25.26 21.75
N SER A 3 -14.54 -24.15 21.56
CA SER A 3 -14.44 -23.41 20.29
C SER A 3 -13.18 -23.80 19.48
N ALA A 4 -12.58 -24.96 19.76
CA ALA A 4 -11.25 -25.35 19.30
C ALA A 4 -11.25 -26.25 18.05
N ALA A 5 -11.92 -25.83 16.97
CA ALA A 5 -12.12 -26.66 15.77
C ALA A 5 -11.57 -26.09 14.45
N TYR A 6 -11.26 -24.78 14.36
CA TYR A 6 -10.89 -24.13 13.09
C TYR A 6 -9.60 -23.28 13.11
N VAL A 7 -8.86 -23.25 14.22
CA VAL A 7 -7.53 -22.63 14.29
C VAL A 7 -6.48 -23.73 14.45
N GLY A 8 -5.96 -24.24 13.32
CA GLY A 8 -5.06 -25.41 13.38
C GLY A 8 -4.36 -25.85 12.08
N ARG A 9 -4.44 -25.11 10.96
CA ARG A 9 -3.76 -25.46 9.69
C ARG A 9 -3.23 -24.26 8.90
N VAL A 10 -2.54 -23.33 9.57
CA VAL A 10 -1.79 -22.23 8.89
C VAL A 10 -0.31 -22.21 9.30
N GLY A 11 0.03 -22.49 10.56
CA GLY A 11 1.42 -22.50 11.06
C GLY A 11 2.29 -23.71 10.66
N ALA A 12 1.93 -24.46 9.61
CA ALA A 12 2.57 -25.75 9.27
C ALA A 12 2.90 -25.94 7.78
N LEU A 13 3.04 -24.84 7.00
CA LEU A 13 3.45 -24.89 5.59
C LEU A 13 4.53 -23.84 5.23
N ALA A 14 5.47 -23.60 6.15
CA ALA A 14 6.56 -22.62 5.96
C ALA A 14 7.97 -23.26 5.83
N VAL A 15 8.07 -24.60 5.87
CA VAL A 15 9.36 -25.34 5.87
C VAL A 15 9.46 -26.37 4.73
N ALA A 16 8.37 -26.64 4.01
CA ALA A 16 8.36 -27.66 2.94
C ALA A 16 7.44 -27.28 1.77
N LEU A 17 7.98 -26.51 0.80
CA LEU A 17 7.67 -26.56 -0.65
C LEU A 17 8.50 -25.53 -1.46
N GLY A 18 9.80 -25.45 -1.17
CA GLY A 18 10.76 -24.79 -2.06
C GLY A 18 11.14 -25.71 -3.22
N ILE A 19 11.07 -25.20 -4.45
CA ILE A 19 11.35 -25.91 -5.73
C ILE A 19 10.27 -26.95 -6.11
N GLY A 20 9.67 -26.75 -7.29
CA GLY A 20 8.59 -27.59 -7.82
C GLY A 20 8.38 -27.36 -9.32
N SER A 21 9.44 -27.48 -10.12
CA SER A 21 9.39 -27.28 -11.57
C SER A 21 8.56 -28.37 -12.26
N ALA A 22 7.54 -27.98 -13.03
CA ALA A 22 6.73 -28.91 -13.80
C ALA A 22 7.52 -29.49 -14.99
N VAL A 23 7.65 -30.81 -15.05
CA VAL A 23 8.21 -31.52 -16.20
C VAL A 23 7.07 -32.01 -17.10
N PHE A 24 6.98 -31.45 -18.30
CA PHE A 24 6.18 -32.04 -19.37
C PHE A 24 6.95 -33.21 -20.00
N ALA A 25 6.37 -34.42 -19.95
CA ALA A 25 6.90 -35.56 -20.70
C ALA A 25 6.38 -35.52 -22.14
N GLY A 26 7.26 -35.20 -23.09
CA GLY A 26 6.98 -35.20 -24.52
C GLY A 26 8.21 -35.72 -25.29
N GLN A 27 8.28 -37.04 -25.47
CA GLN A 27 9.34 -37.68 -26.26
C GLN A 27 9.08 -37.52 -27.75
N ALA A 28 10.04 -36.94 -28.47
CA ALA A 28 10.16 -37.03 -29.92
C ALA A 28 11.65 -36.97 -30.27
N TRP A 29 12.16 -38.02 -30.93
CA TRP A 29 13.52 -38.01 -31.47
C TRP A 29 13.63 -37.07 -32.68
N ALA A 30 14.76 -36.39 -32.79
CA ALA A 30 15.29 -35.82 -34.02
C ALA A 30 16.76 -36.25 -34.12
N ASP A 31 17.22 -36.58 -35.33
CA ASP A 31 18.53 -37.19 -35.58
C ASP A 31 19.63 -36.13 -35.76
N ASP A 32 20.87 -36.48 -35.46
CA ASP A 32 22.03 -35.60 -35.60
C ASP A 32 22.63 -35.71 -37.01
N THR A 33 22.70 -34.60 -37.76
CA THR A 33 23.69 -34.49 -38.84
C THR A 33 24.04 -33.03 -39.15
N ALA A 34 25.33 -32.79 -39.45
CA ALA A 34 25.89 -31.44 -39.46
C ALA A 34 26.04 -30.82 -40.86
N SER A 35 25.94 -29.49 -40.88
CA SER A 35 26.67 -28.54 -41.74
C SER A 35 26.90 -28.86 -43.24
N SER A 36 26.40 -27.98 -44.12
CA SER A 36 27.28 -27.16 -44.98
C SER A 36 26.47 -26.10 -45.76
N SER A 37 27.18 -25.22 -46.48
CA SER A 37 26.65 -24.02 -47.13
C SER A 37 26.29 -24.22 -48.61
N SER A 38 25.37 -23.41 -49.13
CA SER A 38 25.70 -22.36 -50.14
C SER A 38 24.50 -21.91 -51.00
N SER A 39 24.66 -20.72 -51.60
CA SER A 39 24.00 -20.27 -52.84
C SER A 39 22.50 -19.95 -52.83
N ALA A 40 22.11 -19.06 -53.74
CA ALA A 40 20.72 -18.73 -54.04
C ALA A 40 20.47 -18.86 -55.56
N SER A 41 19.25 -19.22 -55.96
CA SER A 41 18.67 -18.80 -57.24
C SER A 41 17.15 -19.03 -57.30
N THR A 42 16.53 -18.39 -58.29
CA THR A 42 15.09 -18.21 -58.49
C THR A 42 14.38 -19.35 -59.24
N SER A 43 13.04 -19.33 -59.14
CA SER A 43 12.07 -19.47 -60.25
C SER A 43 11.26 -20.78 -60.45
N ALA A 44 9.95 -20.55 -60.62
CA ALA A 44 9.07 -21.07 -61.69
C ALA A 44 8.66 -22.57 -61.76
N SER A 45 7.49 -22.83 -61.15
CA SER A 45 6.26 -23.31 -61.82
C SER A 45 6.19 -24.65 -62.60
N SER A 46 5.22 -25.47 -62.16
CA SER A 46 4.12 -26.08 -62.95
C SER A 46 4.17 -27.55 -63.40
N SER A 47 3.00 -28.19 -63.30
CA SER A 47 2.52 -29.40 -64.02
C SER A 47 3.19 -30.75 -63.74
N SER A 48 2.48 -31.90 -63.77
CA SER A 48 1.02 -32.16 -63.67
C SER A 48 0.71 -33.66 -63.56
N SER A 49 -0.45 -33.99 -62.97
CA SER A 49 -1.17 -35.29 -63.12
C SER A 49 -0.51 -36.52 -62.43
N ALA A 50 -1.25 -37.60 -62.12
CA ALA A 50 -2.63 -37.94 -62.49
C ALA A 50 -3.40 -38.71 -61.40
N SER A 51 -4.74 -38.66 -61.49
CA SER A 51 -5.72 -39.78 -61.35
C SER A 51 -5.72 -40.70 -60.11
N SER A 52 -6.87 -41.11 -59.54
CA SER A 52 -8.28 -40.89 -59.94
C SER A 52 -9.28 -41.28 -58.82
N SER A 53 -10.44 -40.58 -58.79
CA SER A 53 -11.84 -41.03 -58.56
C SER A 53 -12.17 -42.22 -57.61
N SER A 54 -13.31 -42.28 -56.92
CA SER A 54 -14.62 -41.59 -57.02
C SER A 54 -15.27 -41.50 -55.61
N SER A 55 -16.47 -40.97 -55.31
CA SER A 55 -17.68 -40.56 -56.06
C SER A 55 -18.27 -39.31 -55.35
N VAL A 56 -18.78 -38.25 -56.01
CA VAL A 56 -20.09 -38.13 -56.71
C VAL A 56 -21.27 -38.37 -55.72
N GLU A 57 -22.25 -37.49 -55.54
CA GLU A 57 -22.89 -36.58 -56.53
C GLU A 57 -23.30 -35.18 -56.00
N ARG A 58 -23.75 -34.31 -56.92
CA ARG A 58 -24.27 -32.92 -56.74
C ARG A 58 -25.36 -32.70 -57.82
N PRO A 59 -26.25 -31.69 -57.72
CA PRO A 59 -26.31 -30.75 -58.86
C PRO A 59 -26.66 -29.29 -58.51
N ALA A 60 -26.61 -28.41 -59.54
CA ALA A 60 -27.08 -27.03 -59.60
C ALA A 60 -27.24 -26.65 -61.09
N ALA A 61 -27.88 -25.55 -61.55
CA ALA A 61 -28.44 -24.37 -60.89
C ALA A 61 -29.69 -23.88 -61.70
N THR A 62 -29.85 -22.55 -61.90
CA THR A 62 -30.77 -21.87 -62.87
C THR A 62 -32.30 -22.02 -62.59
N THR A 63 -33.25 -21.14 -62.97
CA THR A 63 -33.29 -19.82 -63.66
C THR A 63 -34.67 -19.15 -63.38
N GLY A 64 -34.84 -17.83 -63.58
CA GLY A 64 -36.18 -17.24 -63.91
C GLY A 64 -36.61 -15.93 -63.21
N PRO A 65 -37.67 -15.21 -63.68
CA PRO A 65 -37.87 -13.78 -63.35
C PRO A 65 -39.29 -13.31 -62.89
N LYS A 66 -39.31 -12.14 -62.20
CA LYS A 66 -40.34 -11.06 -62.13
C LYS A 66 -41.88 -11.36 -62.00
N ALA A 67 -42.40 -11.05 -60.80
CA ALA A 67 -43.48 -10.07 -60.50
C ALA A 67 -44.99 -10.34 -60.80
N ARG A 68 -45.86 -9.47 -60.21
CA ARG A 68 -47.36 -9.46 -60.13
C ARG A 68 -47.95 -10.54 -59.17
N ALA A 69 -49.02 -10.33 -58.38
CA ALA A 69 -49.96 -9.22 -58.12
C ALA A 69 -50.69 -9.44 -56.75
N GLU A 70 -51.47 -8.56 -56.08
CA GLU A 70 -51.71 -7.11 -56.25
C GLU A 70 -52.05 -6.37 -54.90
N LYS A 71 -53.33 -6.10 -54.54
CA LYS A 71 -53.86 -5.26 -53.40
C LYS A 71 -55.36 -5.60 -53.15
N PRO A 72 -56.24 -4.83 -52.42
CA PRO A 72 -56.13 -3.67 -51.50
C PRO A 72 -56.76 -3.96 -50.10
N ARG A 73 -57.20 -3.09 -49.17
CA ARG A 73 -57.58 -1.64 -49.05
C ARG A 73 -57.06 -1.06 -47.70
N ARG A 74 -56.73 0.25 -47.57
CA ARG A 74 -57.53 1.38 -47.00
C ARG A 74 -58.09 1.10 -45.57
N TRP A 75 -57.94 1.91 -44.50
CA TRP A 75 -57.55 3.33 -44.23
C TRP A 75 -57.01 3.43 -42.77
N GLY A 76 -56.40 4.50 -42.23
CA GLY A 76 -55.85 5.74 -42.79
C GLY A 76 -56.16 7.04 -41.98
N LYS A 77 -55.14 7.91 -41.80
CA LYS A 77 -55.17 9.36 -41.41
C LYS A 77 -55.34 9.76 -39.91
N THR A 78 -54.74 10.84 -39.38
CA THR A 78 -53.70 11.82 -39.86
C THR A 78 -53.06 12.60 -38.68
N ASP A 79 -51.84 13.10 -38.88
CA ASP A 79 -51.25 14.43 -38.53
C ASP A 79 -51.54 15.11 -37.14
N LYS A 80 -50.66 15.92 -36.53
CA LYS A 80 -49.49 16.67 -37.04
C LYS A 80 -48.52 17.08 -35.89
N SER A 81 -47.45 17.81 -36.24
CA SER A 81 -46.64 18.68 -35.37
C SER A 81 -47.48 19.87 -34.81
N ASP A 82 -47.07 20.69 -33.85
CA ASP A 82 -45.78 21.40 -33.80
C ASP A 82 -45.35 22.00 -32.43
N THR A 83 -44.23 22.72 -32.49
CA THR A 83 -43.40 23.43 -31.50
C THR A 83 -44.07 24.58 -30.71
N SER A 84 -43.27 25.23 -29.82
CA SER A 84 -43.48 26.49 -29.03
C SER A 84 -44.26 26.38 -27.71
N GLU A 85 -44.12 27.26 -26.69
CA GLU A 85 -43.03 28.13 -26.17
C GLU A 85 -43.51 28.78 -24.83
N ALA A 86 -42.64 29.45 -24.05
CA ALA A 86 -42.93 30.16 -22.77
C ALA A 86 -43.34 29.25 -21.56
N ALA A 87 -42.86 29.43 -20.31
CA ALA A 87 -43.00 30.56 -19.37
C ALA A 87 -44.48 30.81 -18.98
N ASP A 88 -44.85 30.96 -17.70
CA ASP A 88 -44.20 31.74 -16.63
C ASP A 88 -44.36 31.12 -15.20
N ALA A 89 -44.02 31.87 -14.15
CA ALA A 89 -43.92 31.46 -12.75
C ALA A 89 -45.23 31.49 -11.93
N GLY A 90 -45.17 31.00 -10.68
CA GLY A 90 -46.01 31.50 -9.58
C GLY A 90 -46.61 30.47 -8.61
N SER A 91 -46.32 30.66 -7.31
CA SER A 91 -47.26 30.74 -6.16
C SER A 91 -48.63 29.99 -6.20
N ASP A 92 -49.15 29.40 -5.12
CA ASP A 92 -48.78 29.49 -3.70
C ASP A 92 -49.32 28.31 -2.85
N ALA A 93 -49.08 28.41 -1.54
CA ALA A 93 -49.70 27.75 -0.39
C ALA A 93 -51.02 26.96 -0.55
N GLY A 94 -51.01 25.76 0.04
CA GLY A 94 -52.10 25.23 0.86
C GLY A 94 -53.25 24.51 0.14
N SER A 95 -54.02 23.65 0.81
CA SER A 95 -53.90 23.10 2.17
C SER A 95 -54.63 21.75 2.26
N THR A 96 -54.38 21.00 3.34
CA THR A 96 -55.29 20.02 3.97
C THR A 96 -56.30 19.26 3.09
N ASP A 97 -56.16 17.94 3.03
CA ASP A 97 -57.20 17.11 3.65
C ASP A 97 -56.66 15.75 4.13
N GLU A 98 -57.20 15.28 5.25
CA GLU A 98 -56.95 13.93 5.80
C GLU A 98 -58.14 13.02 5.45
N PRO A 99 -57.95 11.69 5.42
CA PRO A 99 -58.75 10.96 6.41
C PRO A 99 -58.01 9.82 7.11
N ALA A 100 -58.34 9.69 8.40
CA ALA A 100 -57.97 8.62 9.31
C ALA A 100 -58.55 7.23 8.87
N ALA A 101 -58.28 6.09 9.52
CA ALA A 101 -57.81 5.90 10.88
C ALA A 101 -57.27 4.48 11.19
N LYS A 102 -56.40 4.40 12.22
CA LYS A 102 -56.19 3.23 13.14
C LYS A 102 -55.59 1.93 12.55
N SER A 103 -55.01 1.02 13.33
CA SER A 103 -54.24 1.08 14.60
C SER A 103 -53.81 -0.34 15.01
N THR A 104 -52.51 -0.58 15.29
CA THR A 104 -52.02 -1.63 16.21
C THR A 104 -50.57 -1.35 16.65
N GLY A 105 -50.18 -1.80 17.85
CA GLY A 105 -48.82 -1.64 18.40
C GLY A 105 -47.82 -2.70 17.90
N LYS A 106 -46.55 -2.71 18.34
CA LYS A 106 -45.91 -2.05 19.51
C LYS A 106 -44.49 -1.57 19.19
N ARG A 107 -43.97 -0.60 19.96
CA ARG A 107 -42.53 -0.30 20.10
C ARG A 107 -42.06 -0.62 21.53
N PRO A 108 -40.88 -1.22 21.75
CA PRO A 108 -40.30 -1.38 23.08
C PRO A 108 -39.58 -0.11 23.55
N SER A 109 -39.74 0.25 24.83
CA SER A 109 -38.97 1.28 25.51
C SER A 109 -37.80 0.68 26.30
N TRP A 110 -36.66 1.37 26.34
CA TRP A 110 -35.54 1.04 27.22
C TRP A 110 -35.49 1.99 28.42
N LYS A 111 -35.12 1.46 29.59
CA LYS A 111 -35.02 2.21 30.85
C LYS A 111 -33.62 2.84 31.01
N LYS A 112 -33.55 3.96 31.74
CA LYS A 112 -32.30 4.39 32.40
C LYS A 112 -32.07 3.54 33.68
N PRO A 113 -30.82 3.35 34.14
CA PRO A 113 -30.54 2.82 35.46
C PRO A 113 -30.80 3.87 36.55
N ASP A 114 -31.26 3.43 37.73
CA ASP A 114 -31.29 4.25 38.94
C ASP A 114 -29.90 4.35 39.59
N ALA A 115 -29.62 5.49 40.23
CA ALA A 115 -28.45 5.68 41.09
C ALA A 115 -28.91 6.20 42.45
N THR A 116 -28.79 5.38 43.49
CA THR A 116 -29.31 5.69 44.83
C THR A 116 -28.37 6.62 45.59
N GLN A 117 -28.84 7.81 45.96
CA GLN A 117 -28.14 8.67 46.93
C GLN A 117 -28.49 8.28 48.37
N GLN A 118 -27.54 8.48 49.28
CA GLN A 118 -27.81 8.65 50.71
C GLN A 118 -27.30 10.03 51.13
N THR A 119 -28.21 10.88 51.63
CA THR A 119 -27.89 12.13 52.30
C THR A 119 -27.51 11.85 53.76
N PRO A 120 -26.79 12.77 54.43
CA PRO A 120 -27.44 13.41 55.57
C PRO A 120 -27.36 14.95 55.51
N GLU A 121 -28.41 15.61 55.98
CA GLU A 121 -28.47 17.06 56.11
C GLU A 121 -27.84 17.53 57.43
N SER A 122 -27.26 18.74 57.43
CA SER A 122 -27.29 19.62 58.60
C SER A 122 -27.08 21.07 58.15
N SER A 123 -27.85 21.99 58.72
CA SER A 123 -27.95 23.38 58.27
C SER A 123 -27.11 24.35 59.09
N ALA A 124 -26.53 25.36 58.44
CA ALA A 124 -26.18 26.63 59.05
C ALA A 124 -26.30 27.76 58.01
N ASP A 125 -26.84 28.90 58.41
CA ASP A 125 -27.11 30.08 57.58
C ASP A 125 -26.11 31.21 57.90
N SER A 126 -25.67 31.96 56.89
CA SER A 126 -25.22 33.36 57.02
C SER A 126 -24.97 34.00 55.65
N THR A 127 -25.46 35.23 55.48
CA THR A 127 -25.23 36.08 54.30
C THR A 127 -23.97 36.93 54.42
N GLU A 128 -23.23 37.16 53.31
CA GLU A 128 -23.05 38.52 52.75
C GLU A 128 -22.16 38.61 51.48
N THR A 129 -22.61 39.46 50.55
CA THR A 129 -21.87 40.50 49.78
C THR A 129 -20.52 40.19 49.09
N THR A 130 -20.56 40.07 47.76
CA THR A 130 -19.42 40.18 46.81
C THR A 130 -19.12 41.66 46.48
N PRO A 131 -17.86 42.10 46.27
CA PRO A 131 -17.37 42.27 44.89
C PRO A 131 -15.85 42.08 44.63
N ALA A 132 -15.54 41.57 43.43
CA ALA A 132 -14.36 41.77 42.55
C ALA A 132 -12.88 41.83 43.08
N PRO A 133 -11.92 41.19 42.39
CA PRO A 133 -10.50 41.16 42.80
C PRO A 133 -9.67 42.36 42.31
N THR A 134 -8.56 42.65 43.00
CA THR A 134 -7.52 43.60 42.55
C THR A 134 -6.15 42.93 42.43
N ARG A 135 -5.43 43.25 41.35
CA ARG A 135 -4.11 42.74 40.94
C ARG A 135 -2.98 43.32 41.80
N SER A 136 -2.02 42.49 42.20
CA SER A 136 -0.70 42.96 42.68
C SER A 136 0.42 41.97 42.33
N VAL A 137 1.60 42.51 42.04
CA VAL A 137 2.82 41.78 41.66
C VAL A 137 3.78 41.79 42.85
N ARG A 138 4.60 40.74 43.03
CA ARG A 138 5.77 40.82 43.92
C ARG A 138 7.02 40.21 43.30
N SER A 139 8.13 40.92 43.46
CA SER A 139 9.44 40.63 42.88
C SER A 139 10.27 39.70 43.78
N THR A 140 11.07 38.83 43.17
CA THR A 140 12.13 38.05 43.81
C THR A 140 13.40 38.89 43.99
N LYS A 141 14.18 38.62 45.04
CA LYS A 141 15.50 39.24 45.28
C LYS A 141 16.47 38.24 45.91
N VAL A 142 17.72 38.26 45.48
CA VAL A 142 18.78 37.32 45.88
C VAL A 142 19.83 38.03 46.74
N VAL A 143 20.26 37.40 47.85
CA VAL A 143 21.49 37.70 48.62
C VAL A 143 22.04 36.38 49.20
N SER A 144 23.36 36.29 49.37
CA SER A 144 24.14 35.08 49.73
C SER A 144 24.45 34.95 51.25
N PRO A 145 25.02 33.81 51.73
CA PRO A 145 25.04 33.43 53.16
C PRO A 145 26.41 33.56 53.87
N ASP A 146 26.47 33.30 55.19
CA ASP A 146 27.41 32.38 55.89
C ASP A 146 27.00 32.20 57.40
N PRO A 147 27.81 31.65 58.35
CA PRO A 147 28.06 30.22 58.62
C PRO A 147 27.50 29.67 59.95
N ALA A 148 27.08 28.40 59.96
CA ALA A 148 27.13 27.52 61.15
C ALA A 148 27.02 26.03 60.73
N ALA A 149 27.91 25.16 61.22
CA ALA A 149 27.97 23.72 60.90
C ALA A 149 27.64 22.85 62.16
N PRO A 150 27.36 21.53 62.08
CA PRO A 150 28.25 20.52 61.48
C PRO A 150 27.59 19.57 60.45
N ALA A 151 28.41 18.77 59.77
CA ALA A 151 28.04 18.00 58.58
C ALA A 151 27.63 16.53 58.82
N ARG A 152 26.99 15.92 57.81
CA ARG A 152 26.90 14.46 57.61
C ARG A 152 27.53 14.05 56.28
N SER A 153 27.88 12.77 56.16
CA SER A 153 28.86 12.23 55.20
C SER A 153 28.41 12.20 53.73
N THR A 154 29.28 12.69 52.84
CA THR A 154 29.25 12.38 51.40
C THR A 154 30.05 11.11 51.12
N GLY A 155 29.45 10.15 50.40
CA GLY A 155 30.16 8.95 49.94
C GLY A 155 31.09 9.26 48.76
N LYS A 156 32.33 8.74 48.78
CA LYS A 156 33.24 8.80 47.62
C LYS A 156 33.03 7.58 46.73
N LEU A 157 32.80 7.81 45.44
CA LEU A 157 32.93 6.79 44.39
C LEU A 157 34.40 6.65 44.01
N THR A 158 34.99 5.49 44.29
CA THR A 158 36.39 5.16 43.94
C THR A 158 36.42 4.46 42.58
N LEU A 159 37.15 5.03 41.62
CA LEU A 159 37.34 4.42 40.30
C LEU A 159 38.35 3.25 40.39
N VAL A 160 37.84 2.02 40.43
CA VAL A 160 38.70 0.81 40.47
C VAL A 160 39.16 0.46 39.05
N ARG A 161 40.45 0.71 38.77
CA ARG A 161 41.12 0.25 37.56
C ARG A 161 41.51 -1.22 37.71
N ALA A 162 40.73 -2.12 37.11
CA ALA A 162 41.11 -3.53 37.02
C ALA A 162 42.42 -3.68 36.22
N ALA A 163 43.29 -4.60 36.66
CA ALA A 163 44.49 -4.97 35.93
C ALA A 163 44.16 -5.95 34.80
N ALA A 164 44.96 -5.95 33.73
CA ALA A 164 44.85 -6.98 32.70
C ALA A 164 45.54 -8.26 33.19
N GLU A 165 44.75 -9.32 33.37
CA GLU A 165 45.23 -10.67 33.64
C GLU A 165 45.28 -11.46 32.31
N ALA A 166 46.27 -12.34 32.14
CA ALA A 166 46.57 -12.94 30.84
C ALA A 166 45.84 -14.28 30.63
N ASP A 167 45.08 -14.40 29.53
CA ASP A 167 44.37 -15.62 29.16
C ASP A 167 45.31 -16.82 28.94
N PRO A 168 44.97 -18.03 29.45
CA PRO A 168 45.68 -19.26 29.12
C PRO A 168 45.40 -19.70 27.67
N PRO A 169 46.29 -20.50 27.03
CA PRO A 169 46.18 -20.86 25.63
C PRO A 169 44.90 -21.65 25.31
N ALA A 170 44.11 -21.14 24.36
CA ALA A 170 42.80 -21.68 24.01
C ALA A 170 42.88 -23.13 23.50
N ARG A 171 42.05 -24.00 24.10
CA ARG A 171 41.86 -25.40 23.70
C ARG A 171 41.31 -25.49 22.28
N ALA A 172 41.85 -26.38 21.46
CA ALA A 172 41.46 -26.52 20.06
C ALA A 172 39.96 -26.87 19.91
N VAL A 173 39.20 -25.98 19.28
CA VAL A 173 37.79 -26.19 18.94
C VAL A 173 37.70 -26.91 17.58
N GLU A 174 37.22 -28.15 17.55
CA GLU A 174 36.88 -28.81 16.29
C GLU A 174 35.81 -28.00 15.54
N ARG A 175 36.01 -27.78 14.23
CA ARG A 175 35.07 -27.04 13.38
C ARG A 175 34.33 -28.03 12.47
N PRO A 176 33.13 -28.53 12.85
CA PRO A 176 32.46 -29.61 12.11
C PRO A 176 32.16 -29.24 10.65
N VAL A 177 31.88 -27.97 10.35
CA VAL A 177 31.66 -27.48 8.98
C VAL A 177 32.88 -27.71 8.07
N VAL A 178 34.10 -27.48 8.58
CA VAL A 178 35.34 -27.70 7.81
C VAL A 178 35.56 -29.19 7.55
N LYS A 179 35.24 -30.04 8.54
CA LYS A 179 35.32 -31.51 8.44
C LYS A 179 34.36 -32.03 7.35
N ALA A 180 33.11 -31.56 7.35
CA ALA A 180 32.10 -31.90 6.35
C ALA A 180 32.51 -31.48 4.91
N VAL A 181 33.07 -30.27 4.73
CA VAL A 181 33.56 -29.83 3.40
C VAL A 181 34.71 -30.71 2.89
N VAL A 182 35.61 -31.14 3.78
CA VAL A 182 36.71 -32.06 3.43
C VAL A 182 36.21 -33.48 3.11
N GLU A 183 35.18 -33.96 3.80
CA GLU A 183 34.55 -35.26 3.53
C GLU A 183 33.76 -35.26 2.21
N VAL A 184 33.07 -34.16 1.88
CA VAL A 184 32.46 -33.95 0.55
C VAL A 184 33.53 -33.96 -0.54
N ALA A 185 34.63 -33.20 -0.37
CA ALA A 185 35.70 -33.16 -1.36
C ALA A 185 36.36 -34.54 -1.58
N ARG A 186 36.55 -35.33 -0.52
CA ARG A 186 37.03 -36.72 -0.61
C ARG A 186 36.06 -37.61 -1.37
N SER A 187 34.77 -37.61 -1.03
CA SER A 187 33.78 -38.45 -1.73
C SER A 187 33.67 -38.12 -3.23
N MET A 188 33.94 -36.88 -3.64
CA MET A 188 34.05 -36.52 -5.07
C MET A 188 35.32 -37.04 -5.74
N VAL A 189 36.46 -37.09 -5.02
CA VAL A 189 37.71 -37.71 -5.51
C VAL A 189 37.55 -39.22 -5.65
N ASP A 190 36.97 -39.88 -4.64
CA ASP A 190 36.69 -41.32 -4.65
C ASP A 190 35.71 -41.69 -5.79
N TRP A 191 34.66 -40.88 -5.99
CA TRP A 191 33.73 -41.03 -7.12
C TRP A 191 34.40 -40.81 -8.48
N ALA A 192 35.31 -39.83 -8.59
CA ALA A 192 36.05 -39.56 -9.83
C ALA A 192 37.01 -40.71 -10.18
N HIS A 193 37.68 -41.31 -9.19
CA HIS A 193 38.49 -42.51 -9.39
C HIS A 193 37.63 -43.71 -9.83
N GLN A 194 36.53 -44.00 -9.12
CA GLN A 194 35.58 -45.07 -9.51
C GLN A 194 34.99 -44.87 -10.92
N LYS A 195 34.81 -43.62 -11.36
CA LYS A 195 34.35 -43.29 -12.73
C LYS A 195 35.46 -43.41 -13.78
N ALA A 196 36.71 -43.09 -13.44
CA ALA A 196 37.85 -43.25 -14.33
C ALA A 196 38.14 -44.74 -14.62
N ASP A 197 38.13 -45.58 -13.58
CA ASP A 197 38.36 -47.02 -13.70
C ASP A 197 37.23 -47.75 -14.46
N ALA A 198 36.03 -47.15 -14.52
CA ALA A 198 34.85 -47.74 -15.18
C ALA A 198 34.78 -47.51 -16.71
N GLY A 199 35.69 -46.72 -17.30
CA GLY A 199 35.83 -46.61 -18.76
C GLY A 199 34.64 -46.04 -19.55
N GLN A 200 33.67 -45.40 -18.89
CA GLN A 200 32.46 -44.85 -19.54
C GLN A 200 32.57 -43.35 -19.84
N GLY A 201 32.00 -42.93 -20.97
CA GLY A 201 32.04 -41.56 -21.46
C GLY A 201 31.43 -40.50 -20.53
N GLN A 202 31.80 -39.25 -20.76
CA GLN A 202 31.47 -38.12 -19.89
C GLN A 202 29.96 -37.98 -19.69
N THR A 203 29.52 -38.19 -18.45
CA THR A 203 28.15 -37.93 -17.98
C THR A 203 28.21 -36.77 -17.00
N ALA A 204 27.41 -35.71 -17.24
CA ALA A 204 27.44 -34.51 -16.42
C ALA A 204 27.07 -34.84 -14.95
N PRO A 205 27.74 -34.26 -13.95
CA PRO A 205 27.49 -34.57 -12.55
C PRO A 205 26.06 -34.15 -12.15
N PRO A 206 25.34 -34.97 -11.35
CA PRO A 206 23.93 -34.76 -11.05
C PRO A 206 23.66 -33.42 -10.34
N PRO A 207 22.50 -32.77 -10.57
CA PRO A 207 22.23 -31.40 -10.12
C PRO A 207 22.43 -31.11 -8.62
N PHE A 208 22.29 -32.12 -7.76
CA PHE A 208 22.52 -31.95 -6.33
C PHE A 208 24.00 -31.62 -6.00
N LEU A 209 24.96 -32.11 -6.79
CA LEU A 209 26.38 -31.77 -6.61
C LEU A 209 26.65 -30.30 -6.94
N TRP A 210 25.96 -29.73 -7.93
CA TRP A 210 26.05 -28.29 -8.23
C TRP A 210 25.44 -27.42 -7.14
N ALA A 211 24.34 -27.86 -6.52
CA ALA A 211 23.75 -27.19 -5.35
C ALA A 211 24.67 -27.28 -4.12
N LEU A 212 25.37 -28.40 -3.93
CA LEU A 212 26.30 -28.58 -2.82
C LEU A 212 27.61 -27.80 -3.05
N LEU A 213 28.10 -27.72 -4.30
CA LEU A 213 29.21 -26.85 -4.68
C LEU A 213 28.89 -25.36 -4.51
N SER A 214 27.68 -24.90 -4.84
CA SER A 214 27.35 -23.47 -4.70
C SER A 214 27.27 -23.04 -3.22
N VAL A 215 26.80 -23.91 -2.33
CA VAL A 215 26.88 -23.71 -0.87
C VAL A 215 28.33 -23.74 -0.39
N ALA A 216 29.12 -24.76 -0.76
CA ALA A 216 30.52 -24.87 -0.35
C ALA A 216 31.39 -23.69 -0.87
N ARG A 217 31.11 -23.20 -2.07
CA ARG A 217 31.74 -22.03 -2.67
C ARG A 217 31.37 -20.75 -1.93
N ARG A 218 30.08 -20.56 -1.60
CA ARG A 218 29.60 -19.43 -0.78
C ARG A 218 30.28 -19.39 0.59
N GLU A 219 30.45 -20.53 1.25
CA GLU A 219 31.18 -20.61 2.54
C GLU A 219 32.70 -20.42 2.39
N LEU A 220 33.29 -20.77 1.24
CA LEU A 220 34.69 -20.44 0.96
C LEU A 220 34.87 -18.94 0.64
N GLU A 221 33.87 -18.31 0.02
CA GLU A 221 33.85 -16.88 -0.29
C GLU A 221 33.64 -16.03 1.00
N THR A 222 32.78 -16.45 1.94
CA THR A 222 32.69 -15.80 3.27
C THR A 222 33.96 -15.97 4.10
N LEU A 223 34.56 -17.17 4.11
CA LEU A 223 35.82 -17.44 4.82
C LEU A 223 37.03 -16.72 4.20
N SER A 224 37.07 -16.54 2.87
CA SER A 224 38.13 -15.78 2.21
C SER A 224 37.97 -14.29 2.43
N ALA A 225 36.76 -13.73 2.34
CA ALA A 225 36.48 -12.33 2.69
C ALA A 225 36.93 -12.02 4.14
N ALA A 226 36.53 -12.85 5.11
CA ALA A 226 36.93 -12.72 6.51
C ALA A 226 38.46 -12.84 6.74
N ARG A 227 39.19 -13.49 5.83
CA ARG A 227 40.65 -13.63 5.87
C ARG A 227 41.35 -12.45 5.21
N THR A 228 40.86 -11.95 4.09
CA THR A 228 41.39 -10.76 3.40
C THR A 228 41.36 -9.54 4.31
N THR A 229 40.23 -9.28 4.99
CA THR A 229 40.07 -8.16 5.94
C THR A 229 41.04 -8.24 7.14
N ARG A 230 41.55 -9.43 7.49
CA ARG A 230 42.59 -9.59 8.52
C ARG A 230 44.02 -9.38 8.01
N VAL A 231 44.26 -9.49 6.70
CA VAL A 231 45.59 -9.27 6.11
C VAL A 231 45.80 -7.79 5.76
N THR A 232 44.75 -7.08 5.34
CA THR A 232 44.81 -5.63 5.06
C THR A 232 44.96 -4.76 6.32
N ALA A 233 44.72 -5.31 7.51
CA ALA A 233 44.81 -4.60 8.80
C ALA A 233 46.22 -4.61 9.44
N ALA A 234 47.23 -5.19 8.76
CA ALA A 234 48.53 -5.50 9.35
C ALA A 234 49.71 -4.67 8.81
N SER A 235 49.48 -3.66 7.95
CA SER A 235 50.54 -2.79 7.42
C SER A 235 50.07 -1.34 7.22
N LEU A 236 51.01 -0.40 7.34
CA LEU A 236 50.89 1.07 7.34
C LEU A 236 50.64 1.72 8.72
N ALA A 237 51.72 1.78 9.51
CA ALA A 237 51.90 2.78 10.56
C ALA A 237 52.93 3.82 10.08
N SER A 238 52.50 5.07 9.88
CA SER A 238 53.36 6.21 9.52
C SER A 238 52.64 7.53 9.82
N ASP A 239 53.23 8.38 10.66
CA ASP A 239 52.61 9.62 11.13
C ASP A 239 52.51 10.71 10.06
N ALA A 240 51.29 11.20 9.81
CA ALA A 240 51.02 12.58 9.35
C ALA A 240 49.53 12.93 9.59
N PRO A 241 49.19 14.13 10.11
CA PRO A 241 47.79 14.50 10.33
C PRO A 241 47.13 15.01 9.04
N GLN A 242 46.27 14.20 8.42
CA GLN A 242 45.22 14.71 7.54
C GLN A 242 43.88 14.66 8.25
N ALA A 243 43.13 15.77 8.18
CA ALA A 243 41.78 15.87 8.72
C ALA A 243 40.79 15.14 7.82
N THR A 244 40.74 13.81 7.92
CA THR A 244 39.64 13.04 7.35
C THR A 244 38.38 13.31 8.17
N ALA A 245 37.46 14.09 7.58
CA ALA A 245 36.08 14.15 8.02
C ALA A 245 35.42 12.78 7.73
N VAL A 246 35.71 11.79 8.58
CA VAL A 246 34.97 10.53 8.62
C VAL A 246 33.59 10.87 9.14
N ALA A 247 32.69 11.22 8.23
CA ALA A 247 31.26 11.19 8.48
C ALA A 247 30.93 9.75 8.85
N ALA A 248 30.86 9.47 10.16
CA ALA A 248 30.38 8.21 10.66
C ALA A 248 28.92 8.10 10.19
N ALA A 249 28.69 7.29 9.15
CA ALA A 249 27.36 7.07 8.60
C ALA A 249 26.46 6.62 9.76
N ALA A 250 25.50 7.48 10.12
CA ALA A 250 24.62 7.23 11.25
C ALA A 250 23.90 5.91 10.97
N VAL A 251 24.14 4.90 11.80
CA VAL A 251 23.51 3.59 11.63
C VAL A 251 22.05 3.74 12.00
N THR A 252 21.20 3.97 10.98
CA THR A 252 19.76 4.22 11.15
C THR A 252 19.14 3.12 12.03
N PRO A 253 18.70 3.43 13.26
CA PRO A 253 18.32 2.40 14.20
C PRO A 253 17.15 1.56 13.68
N TYR A 254 17.22 0.26 13.94
CA TYR A 254 16.20 -0.73 13.55
C TYR A 254 15.96 -0.90 12.04
N SER A 255 16.87 -0.42 11.17
CA SER A 255 16.83 -0.71 9.73
C SER A 255 16.67 -2.23 9.49
N PRO A 256 15.68 -2.68 8.69
CA PRO A 256 15.50 -4.10 8.37
C PRO A 256 16.61 -4.66 7.47
N TRP A 257 17.46 -3.80 6.91
CA TRP A 257 18.54 -4.15 6.00
C TRP A 257 19.88 -3.64 6.52
N LEU A 258 20.96 -4.39 6.24
CA LEU A 258 22.33 -4.08 6.69
C LEU A 258 22.82 -2.70 6.21
N ASN A 259 22.29 -2.22 5.09
CA ASN A 259 22.49 -0.86 4.61
C ASN A 259 21.11 -0.18 4.49
N PRO A 260 20.84 0.92 5.22
CA PRO A 260 19.60 1.68 5.08
C PRO A 260 19.52 2.47 3.76
N GLN A 261 20.66 2.77 3.12
CA GLN A 261 20.74 3.44 1.81
C GLN A 261 20.52 2.40 0.68
N VAL A 262 19.26 2.11 0.37
CA VAL A 262 18.85 1.03 -0.56
C VAL A 262 19.11 1.32 -2.04
N SER A 263 19.29 2.59 -2.42
CA SER A 263 19.74 3.00 -3.76
C SER A 263 20.55 4.30 -3.68
N ALA A 264 20.97 4.85 -4.82
CA ALA A 264 21.68 6.14 -4.86
C ALA A 264 20.82 7.33 -4.37
N SER A 265 19.50 7.24 -4.52
CA SER A 265 18.54 8.29 -4.15
C SER A 265 17.70 7.94 -2.92
N THR A 266 17.39 6.66 -2.69
CA THR A 266 16.42 6.20 -1.68
C THR A 266 17.07 5.58 -0.44
N ASN A 267 16.57 5.92 0.75
CA ASN A 267 16.95 5.34 2.04
C ASN A 267 15.76 5.05 2.97
N PHE A 268 15.95 4.12 3.90
CA PHE A 268 15.09 3.93 5.08
C PHE A 268 15.32 5.07 6.09
N VAL A 269 14.25 5.56 6.71
CA VAL A 269 14.28 6.61 7.75
C VAL A 269 13.95 6.02 9.12
N SER A 270 12.73 5.50 9.28
CA SER A 270 12.25 4.91 10.54
C SER A 270 11.19 3.85 10.29
N TRP A 271 10.82 3.12 11.34
CA TRP A 271 9.50 2.49 11.39
C TRP A 271 8.42 3.56 11.68
N VAL A 272 7.21 3.32 11.19
CA VAL A 272 6.00 4.09 11.53
C VAL A 272 5.10 3.28 12.46
N THR A 273 5.13 1.95 12.34
CA THR A 273 4.39 1.01 13.20
C THR A 273 5.31 -0.07 13.77
N GLY A 274 4.92 -0.64 14.90
CA GLY A 274 5.55 -1.81 15.53
C GLY A 274 5.90 -1.63 17.00
N GLY A 275 6.89 -2.40 17.47
CA GLY A 275 7.43 -2.35 18.83
C GLY A 275 8.79 -1.65 18.91
N TYR A 276 9.02 -0.67 18.04
CA TYR A 276 10.30 0.05 17.93
C TYR A 276 10.28 1.32 18.77
N SER A 277 11.43 1.72 19.33
CA SER A 277 11.56 2.91 20.16
C SER A 277 12.78 3.72 19.76
N TYR A 278 12.56 4.97 19.36
CA TYR A 278 13.59 5.90 18.90
C TYR A 278 14.02 6.88 20.00
N GLY A 279 13.78 6.54 21.28
CA GLY A 279 13.96 7.43 22.42
C GLY A 279 12.74 8.32 22.68
N ASP A 280 12.12 8.84 21.62
CA ASP A 280 10.77 9.41 21.65
C ASP A 280 9.71 8.29 21.67
N PRO A 281 8.83 8.20 22.69
CA PRO A 281 7.74 7.23 22.74
C PRO A 281 6.61 7.49 21.71
N LEU A 282 6.56 8.67 21.08
CA LEU A 282 5.56 8.99 20.06
C LEU A 282 5.89 8.36 18.70
N LYS A 283 7.16 8.03 18.44
CA LYS A 283 7.64 7.43 17.18
C LYS A 283 7.60 5.91 17.22
N ALA A 284 6.98 5.31 16.20
CA ALA A 284 6.91 3.87 15.91
C ALA A 284 6.29 2.92 16.96
N ASN A 285 6.24 3.25 18.26
CA ASN A 285 5.77 2.35 19.31
C ASN A 285 4.23 2.23 19.33
N THR A 286 3.68 1.46 18.38
CA THR A 286 2.25 1.19 18.30
C THR A 286 1.82 0.00 19.15
N VAL A 287 2.77 -0.84 19.60
CA VAL A 287 2.51 -1.97 20.51
C VAL A 287 1.97 -1.50 21.84
N ASP A 288 2.74 -0.67 22.57
CA ASP A 288 2.37 -0.29 23.95
C ASP A 288 1.19 0.70 23.98
N ARG A 289 1.04 1.49 22.91
CA ARG A 289 0.16 2.66 22.87
C ARG A 289 -1.18 2.39 22.19
N PHE A 290 -1.22 1.42 21.27
CA PHE A 290 -2.40 1.11 20.45
C PHE A 290 -2.73 -0.39 20.37
N SER A 291 -1.93 -1.26 21.03
CA SER A 291 -2.03 -2.72 20.90
C SER A 291 -1.88 -3.21 19.45
N VAL A 292 -1.11 -2.49 18.65
CA VAL A 292 -0.82 -2.80 17.24
C VAL A 292 0.62 -3.21 17.10
N TRP A 293 0.85 -4.51 16.87
CA TRP A 293 2.17 -5.08 16.60
C TRP A 293 2.55 -4.99 15.13
N GLY A 294 1.57 -5.16 14.24
CA GLY A 294 1.80 -5.16 12.80
C GLY A 294 0.60 -4.70 11.99
N THR A 295 0.88 -4.12 10.83
CA THR A 295 -0.06 -3.53 9.89
C THR A 295 0.44 -3.73 8.46
N ASP A 296 -0.45 -3.87 7.48
CA ASP A 296 -0.13 -3.63 6.07
C ASP A 296 -0.74 -2.33 5.52
N VAL A 297 -0.11 -1.77 4.49
CA VAL A 297 -0.48 -0.49 3.85
C VAL A 297 -0.36 0.72 4.80
N GLY A 298 0.03 1.87 4.27
CA GLY A 298 0.13 3.13 5.02
C GLY A 298 -0.40 4.29 4.19
N THR A 299 -1.64 4.19 3.72
CA THR A 299 -2.29 5.17 2.83
C THR A 299 -2.43 6.52 3.52
N MET A 300 -1.75 7.54 2.99
CA MET A 300 -1.73 8.88 3.59
C MET A 300 -2.50 9.92 2.79
N TRP A 301 -3.15 10.83 3.50
CA TRP A 301 -3.67 12.08 2.94
C TRP A 301 -3.74 13.17 4.02
N ASP A 302 -3.63 14.41 3.57
CA ASP A 302 -3.87 15.62 4.37
C ASP A 302 -5.38 15.76 4.67
N ASN A 303 -5.77 15.99 5.93
CA ASN A 303 -7.18 16.05 6.32
C ASN A 303 -7.94 17.31 5.84
N GLY A 304 -7.26 18.32 5.30
CA GLY A 304 -7.85 19.56 4.82
C GLY A 304 -8.40 20.46 5.93
N MET A 305 -7.99 20.24 7.17
CA MET A 305 -8.31 21.12 8.31
C MET A 305 -7.22 22.18 8.47
N VAL A 306 -7.57 23.30 9.10
CA VAL A 306 -6.61 24.32 9.56
C VAL A 306 -6.60 24.26 11.08
N ASP A 307 -5.40 24.33 11.66
CA ASP A 307 -5.14 24.44 13.11
C ASP A 307 -5.92 25.63 13.72
N ASP A 308 -6.67 25.37 14.80
CA ASP A 308 -7.28 26.41 15.63
C ASP A 308 -6.42 26.60 16.90
N PRO A 309 -5.56 27.63 16.96
CA PRO A 309 -4.64 27.84 18.07
C PRO A 309 -5.33 28.26 19.39
N SER A 310 -6.66 28.21 19.47
CA SER A 310 -7.42 28.29 20.73
C SER A 310 -7.68 26.92 21.38
N THR A 311 -7.45 25.81 20.67
CA THR A 311 -7.58 24.44 21.21
C THR A 311 -6.21 23.91 21.71
N PRO A 312 -6.17 22.80 22.47
CA PRO A 312 -4.93 22.25 23.02
C PRO A 312 -4.27 21.17 22.14
N TYR A 313 -4.74 20.97 20.90
CA TYR A 313 -4.27 19.96 19.96
C TYR A 313 -4.26 20.53 18.54
N ASN A 314 -3.35 20.08 17.67
CA ASN A 314 -3.32 20.54 16.29
C ASN A 314 -4.33 19.77 15.43
N GLU A 315 -5.32 20.46 14.85
CA GLU A 315 -6.31 19.86 13.96
C GLU A 315 -5.80 19.55 12.55
N HIS A 316 -4.77 20.25 12.06
CA HIS A 316 -4.16 19.99 10.76
C HIS A 316 -3.29 18.73 10.84
N GLN A 317 -3.75 17.65 10.19
CA GLN A 317 -3.17 16.32 10.37
C GLN A 317 -3.11 15.52 9.07
N VAL A 318 -2.02 14.77 8.88
CA VAL A 318 -1.98 13.62 7.98
C VAL A 318 -2.70 12.46 8.64
N LEU A 319 -3.65 11.88 7.91
CA LEU A 319 -4.34 10.66 8.28
C LEU A 319 -3.70 9.48 7.56
N ILE A 320 -3.32 8.44 8.31
CA ILE A 320 -2.58 7.26 7.85
C ILE A 320 -3.47 6.02 8.01
N ALA A 321 -4.19 5.65 6.95
CA ALA A 321 -5.05 4.47 6.97
C ALA A 321 -4.24 3.20 6.67
N VAL A 322 -4.40 2.21 7.55
CA VAL A 322 -3.74 0.91 7.48
C VAL A 322 -4.77 -0.21 7.32
N GLY A 323 -4.36 -1.32 6.73
CA GLY A 323 -5.14 -2.52 6.45
C GLY A 323 -5.06 -3.57 7.56
N ASP A 324 -4.75 -4.81 7.18
CA ASP A 324 -4.70 -5.97 8.07
C ASP A 324 -3.80 -5.68 9.27
N THR A 325 -4.42 -5.58 10.45
CA THR A 325 -3.78 -5.08 11.67
C THR A 325 -3.85 -6.14 12.77
N PHE A 326 -2.70 -6.45 13.36
CA PHE A 326 -2.49 -7.56 14.29
C PHE A 326 -1.91 -7.09 15.63
N SER A 327 -2.42 -7.61 16.74
CA SER A 327 -1.92 -7.29 18.09
C SER A 327 -0.76 -8.19 18.56
N GLY A 328 -0.15 -8.97 17.68
CA GLY A 328 0.93 -9.89 18.02
C GLY A 328 1.84 -10.25 16.83
N PRO A 329 3.07 -10.71 17.12
CA PRO A 329 4.09 -10.99 16.11
C PRO A 329 3.67 -12.07 15.12
N ASN A 330 4.21 -12.01 13.90
CA ASN A 330 3.96 -12.96 12.82
C ASN A 330 2.46 -13.12 12.47
N MET A 331 1.72 -11.99 12.44
CA MET A 331 0.28 -11.93 12.11
C MET A 331 -0.58 -12.73 13.11
N THR A 332 -0.38 -12.53 14.42
CA THR A 332 -1.11 -13.24 15.49
C THR A 332 -1.87 -12.28 16.42
N GLY A 333 -2.62 -12.84 17.39
CA GLY A 333 -3.37 -12.06 18.37
C GLY A 333 -4.75 -11.61 17.86
N ARG A 334 -5.19 -10.42 18.27
CA ARG A 334 -6.38 -9.75 17.73
C ARG A 334 -6.08 -9.30 16.30
N HIS A 335 -6.90 -9.74 15.35
CA HIS A 335 -6.91 -9.25 13.97
C HIS A 335 -8.06 -8.25 13.79
N ILE A 336 -7.77 -7.07 13.25
CA ILE A 336 -8.76 -6.11 12.74
C ILE A 336 -8.40 -5.76 11.29
N PHE A 337 -9.41 -5.53 10.45
CA PHE A 337 -9.25 -5.40 8.99
C PHE A 337 -8.61 -4.07 8.54
N ASN A 338 -8.60 -3.08 9.44
CA ASN A 338 -8.09 -1.74 9.24
C ASN A 338 -7.96 -1.03 10.59
N THR A 339 -7.20 0.06 10.61
CA THR A 339 -7.33 1.15 11.59
C THR A 339 -6.79 2.44 10.96
N LEU A 340 -6.70 3.50 11.75
CA LEU A 340 -6.17 4.81 11.34
C LEU A 340 -5.14 5.27 12.37
N PHE A 341 -4.02 5.83 11.90
CA PHE A 341 -3.16 6.68 12.70
C PHE A 341 -3.27 8.14 12.23
N ARG A 342 -2.92 9.08 13.10
CA ARG A 342 -2.90 10.50 12.80
C ARG A 342 -1.54 11.09 13.14
N SER A 343 -1.12 12.14 12.44
CA SER A 343 0.09 12.88 12.76
C SER A 343 -0.04 14.34 12.34
N SER A 344 0.46 15.25 13.18
CA SER A 344 0.71 16.66 12.83
C SER A 344 2.21 16.94 12.74
N ASP A 345 3.02 15.91 12.46
CA ASP A 345 4.48 16.01 12.36
C ASP A 345 4.91 16.49 10.97
N THR A 346 5.83 17.44 10.94
CA THR A 346 6.36 18.05 9.72
C THR A 346 7.86 17.85 9.54
N ASP A 347 8.57 17.33 10.54
CA ASP A 347 9.98 16.91 10.37
C ASP A 347 10.03 15.42 10.04
N LEU A 348 9.93 15.12 8.75
CA LEU A 348 9.98 13.76 8.24
C LEU A 348 11.41 13.18 8.22
N SER A 349 12.44 13.99 8.54
CA SER A 349 13.85 13.58 8.40
C SER A 349 14.31 12.56 9.44
N ASP A 350 13.64 12.50 10.60
CA ASP A 350 13.92 11.56 11.68
C ASP A 350 12.68 10.71 12.08
N GLY A 351 11.68 10.61 11.20
CA GLY A 351 10.55 9.67 11.31
C GLY A 351 9.17 10.33 11.21
N ILE A 352 8.18 9.77 11.91
CA ILE A 352 6.86 10.39 12.13
C ILE A 352 6.45 10.15 13.59
N THR A 353 6.11 11.21 14.32
CA THR A 353 5.39 11.09 15.60
C THR A 353 3.91 10.83 15.38
N ILE A 354 3.36 9.87 16.13
CA ILE A 354 1.91 9.67 16.27
C ILE A 354 1.56 10.11 17.69
N PRO A 355 0.68 11.10 17.94
CA PRO A 355 0.33 11.55 19.28
C PRO A 355 -0.41 10.45 20.06
N ASN A 356 -0.63 10.61 21.37
CA ASN A 356 -1.34 9.58 22.13
C ASN A 356 -2.80 9.45 21.67
N GLY A 357 -3.34 8.23 21.74
CA GLY A 357 -4.76 8.01 21.48
C GLY A 357 -5.60 8.51 22.65
N GLU A 358 -6.75 9.11 22.34
CA GLU A 358 -7.61 9.75 23.34
C GLU A 358 -8.88 8.95 23.60
N TRP A 359 -8.80 8.01 24.53
CA TRP A 359 -9.95 7.19 24.90
C TRP A 359 -10.92 7.98 25.80
N PHE A 360 -12.18 8.04 25.37
CA PHE A 360 -13.32 8.57 26.15
C PHE A 360 -13.23 10.06 26.54
N THR A 361 -12.38 10.86 25.88
CA THR A 361 -12.30 12.33 26.10
C THR A 361 -13.30 13.12 25.25
N GLY A 362 -13.68 12.58 24.08
CA GLY A 362 -14.46 13.29 23.06
C GLY A 362 -13.60 13.99 21.99
N ASN A 363 -12.27 13.91 22.08
CA ASN A 363 -11.36 14.42 21.06
C ASN A 363 -11.24 13.46 19.86
N TYR A 364 -11.16 13.99 18.64
CA TYR A 364 -10.94 13.25 17.39
C TYR A 364 -9.54 13.48 16.79
N PHE A 365 -8.67 14.20 17.49
CA PHE A 365 -7.31 14.56 17.06
C PHE A 365 -6.20 13.74 17.76
N GLY A 366 -6.59 12.82 18.66
CA GLY A 366 -5.69 11.81 19.22
C GLY A 366 -5.20 10.80 18.16
N GLY A 367 -4.02 10.22 18.37
CA GLY A 367 -3.24 9.56 17.32
C GLY A 367 -3.81 8.26 16.72
N ALA A 368 -4.88 7.69 17.28
CA ALA A 368 -5.63 6.59 16.68
C ALA A 368 -7.08 6.54 17.23
N PRO A 369 -8.07 6.07 16.44
CA PRO A 369 -9.40 5.70 16.93
C PRO A 369 -9.32 4.49 17.86
N LEU A 370 -9.93 4.60 19.05
CA LEU A 370 -9.80 3.57 20.12
C LEU A 370 -11.12 2.87 20.49
N ASP A 371 -11.03 1.64 21.00
CA ASP A 371 -12.10 0.93 21.76
C ASP A 371 -11.74 0.58 23.21
N GLY A 372 -10.59 1.09 23.68
CA GLY A 372 -10.13 1.02 25.07
C GLY A 372 -8.85 1.85 25.23
N PRO A 373 -8.32 2.05 26.45
CA PRO A 373 -7.26 3.03 26.74
C PRO A 373 -6.01 2.95 25.86
N VAL A 374 -5.66 1.76 25.38
CA VAL A 374 -4.52 1.50 24.47
C VAL A 374 -4.90 0.49 23.36
N ASN A 375 -6.17 0.49 22.92
CA ASN A 375 -6.67 -0.47 21.91
C ASN A 375 -7.17 0.27 20.67
N ALA A 376 -6.43 0.22 19.56
CA ALA A 376 -6.94 0.68 18.26
C ALA A 376 -8.11 -0.17 17.78
N ARG A 377 -9.08 0.48 17.11
CA ARG A 377 -10.30 -0.16 16.58
C ARG A 377 -10.44 0.03 15.06
N PRO A 378 -11.18 -0.86 14.37
CA PRO A 378 -11.47 -0.65 12.95
C PRO A 378 -12.32 0.60 12.72
N ILE A 379 -11.92 1.37 11.71
CA ILE A 379 -12.64 2.54 11.21
C ILE A 379 -13.73 2.15 10.20
N ILE A 380 -13.48 1.11 9.40
CA ILE A 380 -14.38 0.61 8.35
C ILE A 380 -14.79 -0.82 8.74
N ASN A 381 -16.04 -0.97 9.16
CA ASN A 381 -16.54 -2.21 9.77
C ASN A 381 -17.35 -3.09 8.78
N PRO A 382 -17.22 -4.44 8.83
CA PRO A 382 -17.98 -5.36 7.99
C PRO A 382 -19.50 -5.19 8.12
N GLN A 383 -20.18 -5.02 6.97
CA GLN A 383 -21.62 -4.79 6.92
C GLN A 383 -22.39 -6.10 6.74
N LYS A 384 -23.39 -6.34 7.59
CA LYS A 384 -24.22 -7.56 7.55
C LYS A 384 -25.04 -7.75 6.26
N TRP A 385 -25.20 -6.69 5.47
CA TRP A 385 -25.90 -6.67 4.18
C TRP A 385 -24.95 -6.76 2.98
N LEU A 386 -23.63 -6.90 3.21
CA LEU A 386 -22.62 -7.08 2.18
C LEU A 386 -22.01 -8.49 2.23
N PRO A 387 -21.38 -8.95 1.13
CA PRO A 387 -20.62 -10.21 1.11
C PRO A 387 -19.54 -10.25 2.21
N SER A 388 -19.40 -11.42 2.84
CA SER A 388 -18.35 -11.65 3.83
C SER A 388 -16.95 -11.42 3.22
N SER A 389 -16.06 -10.85 4.01
CA SER A 389 -14.71 -10.48 3.61
C SER A 389 -13.70 -11.15 4.54
N VAL A 390 -12.55 -11.58 4.01
CA VAL A 390 -11.41 -11.98 4.85
C VAL A 390 -10.66 -10.76 5.39
N THR A 391 -10.74 -9.62 4.69
CA THR A 391 -10.33 -8.29 5.17
C THR A 391 -10.94 -7.15 4.33
N MET A 392 -10.81 -5.91 4.82
CA MET A 392 -11.32 -4.66 4.22
C MET A 392 -10.24 -3.57 4.31
N ILE A 393 -9.32 -3.58 3.34
CA ILE A 393 -8.07 -2.79 3.35
C ILE A 393 -8.26 -1.42 2.67
N PRO A 394 -7.93 -0.29 3.33
CA PRO A 394 -7.82 1.03 2.71
C PRO A 394 -6.77 1.07 1.60
N THR A 395 -7.02 1.84 0.54
CA THR A 395 -6.09 1.97 -0.60
C THR A 395 -5.83 3.42 -1.01
N ALA A 396 -6.85 4.28 -0.93
CA ALA A 396 -6.71 5.73 -1.14
C ALA A 396 -7.52 6.51 -0.10
N GLY A 397 -7.03 7.69 0.28
CA GLY A 397 -7.76 8.66 1.08
C GLY A 397 -7.71 10.05 0.45
N VAL A 398 -8.72 10.88 0.70
CA VAL A 398 -8.77 12.28 0.24
C VAL A 398 -9.70 13.11 1.13
N SER A 399 -9.29 14.34 1.44
CA SER A 399 -10.11 15.37 2.10
C SER A 399 -10.89 16.21 1.10
N VAL A 400 -12.12 16.60 1.44
CA VAL A 400 -12.96 17.50 0.63
C VAL A 400 -13.50 18.62 1.50
N ASN A 401 -13.09 19.84 1.22
CA ASN A 401 -13.54 21.03 1.92
C ASN A 401 -15.04 21.27 1.63
N VAL A 402 -15.80 21.58 2.67
CA VAL A 402 -17.26 21.79 2.66
C VAL A 402 -17.63 22.94 3.59
N PRO A 403 -18.82 23.55 3.46
CA PRO A 403 -19.30 24.51 4.45
C PRO A 403 -19.28 23.92 5.87
N VAL A 404 -18.87 24.74 6.85
CA VAL A 404 -18.98 24.39 8.27
C VAL A 404 -20.46 24.29 8.62
N THR A 405 -20.89 23.13 9.09
CA THR A 405 -22.25 22.88 9.59
C THR A 405 -22.20 22.06 10.87
N LYS A 406 -23.36 21.82 11.49
CA LYS A 406 -23.45 20.92 12.65
C LYS A 406 -22.95 19.50 12.34
N ASP A 407 -23.14 19.03 11.10
CA ASP A 407 -22.80 17.66 10.69
C ASP A 407 -21.40 17.59 10.04
N THR A 408 -20.82 18.76 9.71
CA THR A 408 -19.48 18.99 9.14
C THR A 408 -18.72 20.08 9.93
N PRO A 409 -18.49 19.90 11.24
CA PRO A 409 -18.01 20.98 12.13
C PRO A 409 -16.61 21.49 11.75
N TYR A 410 -15.76 20.63 11.18
CA TYR A 410 -14.38 20.96 10.80
C TYR A 410 -14.24 21.47 9.36
N GLY A 411 -15.34 21.76 8.65
CA GLY A 411 -15.30 22.28 7.28
C GLY A 411 -14.71 21.34 6.22
N THR A 412 -14.60 20.05 6.52
CA THR A 412 -14.03 19.03 5.63
C THR A 412 -14.72 17.68 5.83
N ILE A 413 -14.71 16.83 4.78
CA ILE A 413 -15.12 15.43 4.83
C ILE A 413 -13.95 14.56 4.36
N GLN A 414 -13.62 13.55 5.15
CA GLN A 414 -12.61 12.54 4.81
C GLN A 414 -13.28 11.43 4.01
N TYR A 415 -12.72 11.06 2.86
CA TYR A 415 -13.17 9.93 2.04
C TYR A 415 -12.07 8.90 1.91
N VAL A 416 -12.38 7.62 2.14
CA VAL A 416 -11.44 6.50 2.00
C VAL A 416 -11.99 5.46 1.05
N SER A 417 -11.24 5.15 -0.01
CA SER A 417 -11.50 4.04 -0.90
C SER A 417 -10.82 2.78 -0.39
N TYR A 418 -11.60 1.72 -0.16
CA TYR A 418 -11.12 0.45 0.38
C TYR A 418 -11.53 -0.74 -0.50
N MET A 419 -10.78 -1.84 -0.40
CA MET A 419 -11.06 -3.11 -1.06
C MET A 419 -11.61 -4.14 -0.08
N SER A 420 -12.74 -4.77 -0.40
CA SER A 420 -13.25 -5.94 0.32
C SER A 420 -12.62 -7.20 -0.28
N VAL A 421 -11.66 -7.80 0.42
CA VAL A 421 -10.99 -9.03 -0.03
C VAL A 421 -11.86 -10.24 0.31
N SER A 422 -12.16 -11.09 -0.68
CA SER A 422 -12.96 -12.31 -0.52
C SER A 422 -12.11 -13.55 -0.28
N LYS A 423 -10.89 -13.59 -0.82
CA LYS A 423 -9.88 -14.62 -0.54
C LYS A 423 -8.47 -14.18 -0.97
N TRP A 424 -7.48 -14.61 -0.21
CA TRP A 424 -6.07 -14.59 -0.62
C TRP A 424 -5.77 -15.73 -1.63
N GLY A 425 -4.71 -15.56 -2.43
CA GLY A 425 -4.22 -16.54 -3.40
C GLY A 425 -2.72 -16.80 -3.23
N SER A 426 -2.00 -17.00 -4.34
CA SER A 426 -0.53 -16.94 -4.31
C SER A 426 -0.07 -15.51 -4.00
N SER A 427 1.21 -15.33 -3.60
CA SER A 427 1.80 -13.99 -3.46
C SER A 427 1.48 -13.07 -4.65
N GLY A 428 1.16 -11.80 -4.36
CA GLY A 428 0.72 -10.80 -5.33
C GLY A 428 -0.66 -11.02 -5.95
N LYS A 429 -1.46 -12.01 -5.50
CA LYS A 429 -2.79 -12.33 -6.05
C LYS A 429 -3.82 -12.57 -4.94
N TRP A 430 -4.96 -11.91 -5.07
CA TRP A 430 -6.16 -12.11 -4.25
C TRP A 430 -7.41 -11.90 -5.10
N THR A 431 -8.59 -12.17 -4.54
CA THR A 431 -9.88 -11.83 -5.13
C THR A 431 -10.61 -10.87 -4.20
N THR A 432 -11.29 -9.86 -4.74
CA THR A 432 -12.17 -8.96 -3.99
C THR A 432 -13.65 -9.30 -4.25
N ASN A 433 -14.53 -8.95 -3.32
CA ASN A 433 -15.98 -8.90 -3.58
C ASN A 433 -16.33 -7.61 -4.33
N TYR A 434 -15.80 -6.49 -3.85
CA TYR A 434 -16.05 -5.13 -4.32
C TYR A 434 -14.94 -4.20 -3.80
N SER A 435 -14.87 -2.99 -4.36
CA SER A 435 -14.34 -1.81 -3.68
C SER A 435 -15.48 -0.84 -3.37
N ALA A 436 -15.28 0.05 -2.40
CA ALA A 436 -16.27 1.06 -2.02
C ALA A 436 -15.57 2.31 -1.49
N ILE A 437 -16.34 3.36 -1.18
CA ILE A 437 -15.83 4.59 -0.57
C ILE A 437 -16.63 4.84 0.72
N GLY A 438 -15.93 4.86 1.85
CA GLY A 438 -16.47 5.35 3.12
C GLY A 438 -16.22 6.85 3.27
N TYR A 439 -17.02 7.52 4.09
CA TYR A 439 -16.84 8.93 4.46
C TYR A 439 -16.88 9.14 5.98
N SER A 440 -16.16 10.15 6.47
CA SER A 440 -16.11 10.58 7.88
C SER A 440 -16.16 12.11 7.94
N THR A 441 -16.89 12.66 8.91
CA THR A 441 -16.90 14.11 9.24
C THR A 441 -16.25 14.41 10.60
N ASP A 442 -15.65 13.39 11.22
CA ASP A 442 -15.08 13.36 12.57
C ASP A 442 -13.58 13.02 12.54
N ASN A 443 -12.80 13.70 11.69
CA ASN A 443 -11.35 13.49 11.50
C ASN A 443 -10.93 12.02 11.31
N GLY A 444 -11.74 11.25 10.58
CA GLY A 444 -11.50 9.82 10.33
C GLY A 444 -11.87 8.88 11.48
N GLU A 445 -12.48 9.37 12.57
CA GLU A 445 -12.81 8.56 13.76
C GLU A 445 -13.88 7.50 13.46
N ASN A 446 -14.87 7.79 12.59
CA ASN A 446 -15.89 6.81 12.16
C ASN A 446 -16.21 6.96 10.66
N PHE A 447 -15.94 5.91 9.88
CA PHE A 447 -16.29 5.89 8.45
C PHE A 447 -17.64 5.22 8.18
N THR A 448 -18.58 5.98 7.62
CA THR A 448 -19.86 5.49 7.11
C THR A 448 -19.71 5.05 5.64
N ILE A 449 -20.19 3.85 5.31
CA ILE A 449 -20.15 3.30 3.95
C ILE A 449 -21.45 3.67 3.23
N ASP A 450 -21.40 4.48 2.17
CA ASP A 450 -22.57 4.72 1.30
C ASP A 450 -22.77 3.51 0.36
N PRO A 451 -23.95 2.84 0.36
CA PRO A 451 -24.25 1.75 -0.57
C PRO A 451 -24.10 2.10 -2.05
N LYS A 452 -24.24 3.37 -2.45
CA LYS A 452 -24.04 3.83 -3.83
C LYS A 452 -22.58 3.68 -4.29
N SER A 453 -21.62 3.82 -3.37
CA SER A 453 -20.19 3.85 -3.69
C SER A 453 -19.62 2.51 -4.18
N ILE A 454 -20.41 1.43 -4.06
CA ILE A 454 -19.97 0.04 -4.22
C ILE A 454 -19.71 -0.31 -5.68
N ARG A 455 -18.46 -0.65 -5.97
CA ARG A 455 -17.96 -1.10 -7.26
C ARG A 455 -17.70 -2.61 -7.19
N ASN A 456 -18.78 -3.39 -7.37
CA ASN A 456 -18.75 -4.86 -7.37
C ASN A 456 -17.72 -5.42 -8.36
N ASN A 457 -16.89 -6.38 -7.92
CA ASN A 457 -15.95 -7.07 -8.78
C ASN A 457 -16.68 -8.14 -9.61
N SER A 458 -16.85 -7.88 -10.90
CA SER A 458 -17.44 -8.84 -11.84
C SER A 458 -16.70 -8.75 -13.17
N PHE A 459 -16.43 -9.90 -13.78
CA PHE A 459 -15.76 -9.96 -15.08
C PHE A 459 -16.55 -9.22 -16.19
N LEU A 460 -17.87 -9.09 -16.03
CA LEU A 460 -18.81 -8.38 -16.90
C LEU A 460 -18.80 -6.85 -16.70
N SER A 461 -18.19 -6.33 -15.63
CA SER A 461 -18.16 -4.89 -15.31
C SER A 461 -16.74 -4.33 -15.39
N GLY A 462 -16.61 -3.10 -15.88
CA GLY A 462 -15.37 -2.33 -15.79
C GLY A 462 -14.93 -2.02 -14.35
N ASN A 463 -15.82 -2.14 -13.35
CA ASN A 463 -15.49 -1.98 -11.94
C ASN A 463 -14.35 -2.90 -11.47
N LYS A 464 -14.13 -4.04 -12.15
CA LYS A 464 -12.97 -4.92 -11.92
C LYS A 464 -11.61 -4.24 -12.11
N ASN A 465 -11.56 -3.08 -12.77
CA ASN A 465 -10.36 -2.26 -12.98
C ASN A 465 -10.16 -1.19 -11.89
N PHE A 466 -11.12 -1.02 -10.97
CA PHE A 466 -11.13 0.00 -9.91
C PHE A 466 -11.31 -0.65 -8.54
N GLN A 467 -10.58 -1.75 -8.29
CA GLN A 467 -10.69 -2.55 -7.07
C GLN A 467 -9.70 -2.14 -5.99
N GLN A 468 -8.57 -1.54 -6.37
CA GLN A 468 -7.70 -0.73 -5.53
C GLN A 468 -7.62 0.67 -6.15
N SER A 469 -7.30 1.68 -5.36
CA SER A 469 -7.41 3.09 -5.77
C SER A 469 -6.17 3.90 -5.43
N ALA A 470 -5.97 5.02 -6.13
CA ALA A 470 -5.25 6.20 -5.65
C ALA A 470 -6.05 7.46 -6.01
N PHE A 471 -6.12 8.44 -5.09
CA PHE A 471 -6.78 9.72 -5.31
C PHE A 471 -5.75 10.83 -5.49
N VAL A 472 -6.06 11.82 -6.33
CA VAL A 472 -5.38 13.12 -6.37
C VAL A 472 -6.40 14.21 -6.71
N LYS A 473 -6.20 15.42 -6.18
CA LYS A 473 -7.00 16.61 -6.53
C LYS A 473 -6.44 17.21 -7.83
N GLY A 474 -7.30 17.54 -8.78
CA GLY A 474 -6.92 18.27 -9.99
C GLY A 474 -7.04 19.78 -9.82
N ASP A 475 -6.30 20.53 -10.62
CA ASP A 475 -6.42 21.99 -10.79
C ASP A 475 -7.73 22.38 -11.50
N ASP A 476 -8.30 21.48 -12.30
CA ASP A 476 -9.64 21.60 -12.92
C ASP A 476 -10.82 21.45 -11.94
N GLY A 477 -10.54 21.26 -10.64
CA GLY A 477 -11.53 21.09 -9.57
C GLY A 477 -12.13 19.68 -9.45
N TYR A 478 -11.73 18.72 -10.29
CA TYR A 478 -12.14 17.32 -10.14
C TYR A 478 -11.24 16.57 -9.15
N ILE A 479 -11.80 15.54 -8.52
CA ILE A 479 -11.02 14.50 -7.83
C ILE A 479 -10.78 13.38 -8.83
N TYR A 480 -9.51 13.14 -9.14
CA TYR A 480 -9.06 12.04 -9.98
C TYR A 480 -8.89 10.78 -9.15
N MET A 481 -9.39 9.66 -9.66
CA MET A 481 -9.32 8.33 -9.07
C MET A 481 -8.68 7.38 -10.08
N TYR A 482 -7.42 7.06 -9.83
CA TYR A 482 -6.71 5.97 -10.49
C TYR A 482 -7.20 4.66 -9.89
N GLY A 483 -7.48 3.66 -10.71
CA GLY A 483 -7.88 2.32 -10.29
C GLY A 483 -6.95 1.25 -10.82
N THR A 484 -6.69 0.21 -10.03
CA THR A 484 -6.14 -1.06 -10.51
C THR A 484 -7.08 -2.23 -10.24
N PRO A 485 -6.97 -3.34 -10.99
CA PRO A 485 -7.57 -4.62 -10.63
C PRO A 485 -7.07 -5.17 -9.28
N ASN A 486 -7.74 -6.19 -8.77
CA ASN A 486 -7.28 -6.93 -7.59
C ASN A 486 -5.96 -7.69 -7.88
N GLY A 487 -4.99 -7.59 -6.97
CA GLY A 487 -3.64 -8.15 -7.13
C GLY A 487 -2.63 -7.17 -7.76
N ARG A 488 -1.35 -7.56 -7.80
CA ARG A 488 -0.23 -6.71 -8.23
C ARG A 488 0.16 -6.81 -9.71
N GLN A 489 -0.74 -7.33 -10.52
CA GLN A 489 -0.43 -7.83 -11.87
C GLN A 489 -1.20 -7.11 -12.98
N GLY A 490 -1.88 -6.01 -12.63
CA GLY A 490 -2.75 -5.23 -13.52
C GLY A 490 -2.04 -4.08 -14.24
N ALA A 491 -2.86 -3.15 -14.72
CA ALA A 491 -2.50 -1.80 -15.17
C ALA A 491 -3.32 -0.80 -14.37
N ALA A 492 -2.92 0.48 -14.34
CA ALA A 492 -3.76 1.55 -13.81
C ALA A 492 -4.66 2.13 -14.90
N TYR A 493 -5.90 2.42 -14.51
CA TYR A 493 -6.97 3.04 -15.29
C TYR A 493 -7.37 4.34 -14.60
N LEU A 494 -7.88 5.33 -15.34
CA LEU A 494 -8.23 6.62 -14.76
C LEU A 494 -9.72 6.94 -14.85
N SER A 495 -10.21 7.59 -13.81
CA SER A 495 -11.51 8.23 -13.73
C SER A 495 -11.41 9.54 -12.96
N ARG A 496 -12.39 10.43 -13.11
CA ARG A 496 -12.51 11.66 -12.32
C ARG A 496 -13.97 11.92 -11.92
N VAL A 497 -14.18 12.70 -10.87
CA VAL A 497 -15.51 13.08 -10.37
C VAL A 497 -15.48 14.48 -9.74
N ALA A 498 -16.58 15.22 -9.83
CA ALA A 498 -16.74 16.44 -9.05
C ALA A 498 -16.87 16.09 -7.55
N PRO A 499 -16.30 16.88 -6.61
CA PRO A 499 -16.14 16.46 -5.21
C PRO A 499 -17.45 16.05 -4.52
N GLU A 500 -18.54 16.79 -4.75
CA GLU A 500 -19.87 16.55 -4.19
C GLU A 500 -20.56 15.28 -4.73
N ASN A 501 -19.99 14.65 -5.76
CA ASN A 501 -20.48 13.43 -6.39
C ASN A 501 -19.60 12.19 -6.11
N ILE A 502 -18.57 12.29 -5.25
CA ILE A 502 -17.58 11.21 -5.01
C ILE A 502 -18.16 9.86 -4.55
N LEU A 503 -19.33 9.87 -3.89
CA LEU A 503 -20.01 8.64 -3.44
C LEU A 503 -20.87 7.95 -4.53
N ASP A 504 -21.02 8.52 -5.72
CA ASP A 504 -21.88 8.00 -6.80
C ASP A 504 -21.08 7.62 -8.06
N PRO A 505 -20.75 6.32 -8.25
CA PRO A 505 -20.01 5.81 -9.42
C PRO A 505 -20.66 6.07 -10.78
N SER A 506 -21.95 6.44 -10.84
CA SER A 506 -22.63 6.81 -12.09
C SER A 506 -22.25 8.21 -12.60
N LYS A 507 -21.73 9.06 -11.70
CA LYS A 507 -21.31 10.43 -11.98
C LYS A 507 -19.89 10.52 -12.52
N TYR A 508 -19.06 9.54 -12.17
CA TYR A 508 -17.67 9.44 -12.59
C TYR A 508 -17.52 9.45 -14.10
N GLU A 509 -16.50 10.18 -14.55
CA GLU A 509 -16.05 10.24 -15.93
C GLU A 509 -14.80 9.35 -16.07
N TYR A 510 -14.82 8.40 -17.00
CA TYR A 510 -13.75 7.42 -17.18
C TYR A 510 -12.90 7.78 -18.41
N TYR A 511 -11.58 7.79 -18.24
CA TYR A 511 -10.69 8.24 -19.30
C TYR A 511 -10.49 7.19 -20.39
N LYS A 512 -10.78 7.57 -21.63
CA LYS A 512 -10.49 6.81 -22.83
C LYS A 512 -9.41 7.55 -23.61
N ALA A 513 -8.19 7.02 -23.57
CA ALA A 513 -7.05 7.55 -24.32
C ALA A 513 -7.29 7.51 -25.83
N ALA A 514 -6.60 8.41 -26.55
CA ALA A 514 -6.63 8.45 -28.01
C ALA A 514 -6.12 7.13 -28.61
N SER A 515 -6.74 6.69 -29.71
CA SER A 515 -6.33 5.47 -30.40
C SER A 515 -6.18 5.69 -31.90
N LYS A 516 -5.20 5.01 -32.50
CA LYS A 516 -5.03 4.94 -33.96
C LYS A 516 -5.15 3.49 -34.39
N SER A 517 -5.97 3.24 -35.41
CA SER A 517 -6.22 1.92 -35.98
C SER A 517 -6.25 2.02 -37.50
N TRP A 518 -6.21 0.88 -38.19
CA TRP A 518 -6.40 0.82 -39.65
C TRP A 518 -7.83 1.23 -40.10
N LEU A 519 -8.79 1.26 -39.16
CA LEU A 519 -10.15 1.79 -39.35
C LEU A 519 -10.28 3.29 -39.04
N GLY A 520 -9.17 3.98 -38.75
CA GLY A 520 -9.12 5.39 -38.39
C GLY A 520 -8.71 5.65 -36.94
N SER A 521 -8.73 6.93 -36.54
CA SER A 521 -8.31 7.40 -35.22
C SER A 521 -9.47 7.91 -34.38
N SER A 522 -9.51 7.53 -33.10
CA SER A 522 -10.37 8.17 -32.08
C SER A 522 -9.55 9.18 -31.27
N PRO A 523 -10.05 10.40 -30.99
CA PRO A 523 -9.43 11.29 -30.01
C PRO A 523 -9.53 10.71 -28.59
N ALA A 524 -8.76 11.28 -27.66
CA ALA A 524 -8.94 11.03 -26.24
C ALA A 524 -10.25 11.69 -25.75
N GLY A 525 -10.80 11.21 -24.64
CA GLY A 525 -11.96 11.84 -24.02
C GLY A 525 -12.49 11.13 -22.78
N TRP A 526 -13.42 11.80 -22.11
CA TRP A 526 -14.06 11.38 -20.87
C TRP A 526 -15.41 10.70 -21.15
N VAL A 527 -15.64 9.52 -20.57
CA VAL A 527 -16.87 8.73 -20.78
C VAL A 527 -17.61 8.56 -19.46
N LYS A 528 -18.75 9.24 -19.31
CA LYS A 528 -19.53 9.25 -18.07
C LYS A 528 -20.19 7.90 -17.75
N GLY A 529 -20.13 7.49 -16.49
CA GLY A 529 -20.84 6.32 -15.95
C GLY A 529 -20.41 4.95 -16.48
N ASN A 530 -19.36 4.86 -17.32
CA ASN A 530 -18.96 3.64 -17.99
C ASN A 530 -17.50 3.23 -17.67
N PRO A 531 -17.25 2.51 -16.57
CA PRO A 531 -15.90 2.04 -16.21
C PRO A 531 -15.31 1.06 -17.23
N SER A 532 -16.14 0.44 -18.08
CA SER A 532 -15.67 -0.46 -19.16
C SER A 532 -15.08 0.30 -20.36
N ALA A 533 -15.25 1.62 -20.42
CA ALA A 533 -14.62 2.47 -21.44
C ALA A 533 -13.20 2.93 -21.05
N ALA A 534 -12.79 2.75 -19.79
CA ALA A 534 -11.50 3.19 -19.29
C ALA A 534 -10.34 2.44 -19.97
N THR A 535 -9.40 3.18 -20.53
CA THR A 535 -8.14 2.63 -21.06
C THR A 535 -7.07 2.55 -19.98
N ALA A 536 -6.17 1.57 -20.08
CA ALA A 536 -4.97 1.55 -19.25
C ALA A 536 -4.07 2.74 -19.62
N ILE A 537 -3.57 3.46 -18.61
CA ILE A 537 -2.65 4.61 -18.77
C ILE A 537 -1.27 4.37 -18.18
N ILE A 538 -1.15 3.49 -17.17
CA ILE A 538 0.14 3.12 -16.55
C ILE A 538 0.25 1.59 -16.52
N GLY A 539 1.41 1.07 -16.94
CA GLY A 539 1.64 -0.37 -17.06
C GLY A 539 1.02 -1.02 -18.31
N LYS A 540 1.37 -2.28 -18.56
CA LYS A 540 0.99 -3.10 -19.73
C LYS A 540 1.32 -2.49 -21.10
N THR A 541 2.22 -1.51 -21.15
CA THR A 541 2.76 -0.89 -22.36
C THR A 541 4.00 -1.64 -22.88
N GLY A 542 4.55 -1.23 -24.02
CA GLY A 542 5.81 -1.78 -24.57
C GLY A 542 5.68 -2.98 -25.52
N GLY A 543 4.46 -3.40 -25.87
CA GLY A 543 4.23 -4.47 -26.85
C GLY A 543 4.69 -5.85 -26.37
N PHE A 544 5.11 -6.73 -27.30
CA PHE A 544 5.44 -8.13 -27.00
C PHE A 544 6.53 -8.28 -25.92
N PHE A 545 7.51 -7.38 -25.87
CA PHE A 545 8.59 -7.38 -24.89
C PHE A 545 8.34 -6.44 -23.69
N GLY A 546 7.16 -5.82 -23.57
CA GLY A 546 6.87 -4.85 -22.51
C GLY A 546 7.13 -5.36 -21.10
N PHE A 547 6.96 -6.68 -20.88
CA PHE A 547 7.17 -7.34 -19.59
C PHE A 547 8.62 -7.35 -19.09
N THR A 548 9.60 -7.03 -19.92
CA THR A 548 11.02 -6.91 -19.52
C THR A 548 11.41 -5.51 -19.05
N LYS A 549 10.62 -4.48 -19.35
CA LYS A 549 10.84 -3.11 -18.86
C LYS A 549 10.31 -2.94 -17.43
N PRO A 550 10.99 -2.18 -16.55
CA PRO A 550 10.46 -1.82 -15.23
C PRO A 550 9.07 -1.18 -15.31
N GLY A 551 8.27 -1.39 -14.27
CA GLY A 551 6.94 -0.78 -14.15
C GLY A 551 5.89 -1.31 -15.13
N TYR A 552 6.01 -2.55 -15.63
CA TYR A 552 5.05 -3.16 -16.57
C TYR A 552 3.74 -3.62 -15.90
N THR A 553 3.75 -3.94 -14.61
CA THR A 553 2.52 -4.13 -13.83
C THR A 553 2.40 -3.11 -12.72
N VAL A 554 1.18 -2.72 -12.39
CA VAL A 554 0.89 -1.79 -11.30
C VAL A 554 0.29 -2.57 -10.12
N SER A 555 0.76 -2.25 -8.92
CA SER A 555 0.36 -2.82 -7.64
C SER A 555 -0.61 -1.88 -6.87
N GLU A 556 -0.65 -2.02 -5.54
CA GLU A 556 -0.90 -0.91 -4.62
C GLU A 556 -0.05 0.31 -5.05
N MET A 557 -0.64 1.49 -5.14
CA MET A 557 -0.02 2.69 -5.73
C MET A 557 -0.47 3.97 -5.04
N SER A 558 0.28 5.06 -5.19
CA SER A 558 -0.11 6.41 -4.77
C SER A 558 0.24 7.45 -5.83
N VAL A 559 -0.54 8.54 -5.89
CA VAL A 559 -0.38 9.63 -6.86
C VAL A 559 -0.50 10.97 -6.14
N GLN A 560 0.38 11.92 -6.44
CA GLN A 560 0.31 13.30 -5.97
C GLN A 560 0.75 14.27 -7.08
N TYR A 561 0.39 15.54 -6.99
CA TYR A 561 1.18 16.60 -7.65
C TYR A 561 2.43 16.88 -6.80
N ASN A 562 3.54 17.26 -7.43
CA ASN A 562 4.81 17.52 -6.77
C ASN A 562 5.36 18.86 -7.26
N GLU A 563 5.25 19.89 -6.42
CA GLU A 563 5.60 21.27 -6.77
C GLU A 563 7.07 21.42 -7.18
N TYR A 564 8.00 20.71 -6.52
CA TYR A 564 9.43 20.75 -6.87
C TYR A 564 9.72 20.29 -8.31
N LEU A 565 8.99 19.29 -8.81
CA LEU A 565 9.10 18.82 -10.20
C LEU A 565 8.15 19.56 -11.17
N GLY A 566 7.15 20.28 -10.65
CA GLY A 566 6.04 20.85 -11.42
C GLY A 566 5.22 19.78 -12.16
N LYS A 567 5.03 18.59 -11.56
CA LYS A 567 4.45 17.40 -12.22
C LYS A 567 3.64 16.54 -11.28
N TYR A 568 2.69 15.79 -11.86
CA TYR A 568 2.12 14.63 -11.19
C TYR A 568 3.16 13.51 -11.11
N ILE A 569 3.28 12.88 -9.95
CA ILE A 569 4.12 11.72 -9.69
C ILE A 569 3.27 10.52 -9.29
N VAL A 570 3.66 9.32 -9.69
CA VAL A 570 3.04 8.05 -9.27
C VAL A 570 4.09 7.08 -8.78
N LEU A 571 3.90 6.52 -7.58
CA LEU A 571 4.73 5.48 -6.99
C LEU A 571 3.96 4.16 -6.94
N TYR A 572 4.60 3.06 -7.37
CA TYR A 572 4.04 1.71 -7.30
C TYR A 572 5.12 0.63 -7.32
N GLY A 573 4.75 -0.60 -6.93
CA GLY A 573 5.57 -1.80 -7.07
C GLY A 573 5.36 -2.47 -8.44
N ASP A 574 6.46 -2.78 -9.14
CA ASP A 574 6.42 -3.36 -10.49
C ASP A 574 6.29 -4.90 -10.52
N GLN A 575 6.44 -5.52 -11.69
CA GLN A 575 6.37 -6.98 -11.84
C GLN A 575 7.50 -7.74 -11.15
N ASN A 576 8.63 -7.06 -10.90
CA ASN A 576 9.75 -7.56 -10.10
C ASN A 576 9.57 -7.19 -8.62
N ASN A 577 8.47 -6.53 -8.27
CA ASN A 577 8.18 -5.95 -6.96
C ASN A 577 9.28 -4.96 -6.51
N SER A 578 9.83 -4.21 -7.48
CA SER A 578 10.69 -3.05 -7.26
C SER A 578 9.83 -1.78 -7.21
N ILE A 579 10.20 -0.80 -6.40
CA ILE A 579 9.47 0.46 -6.30
C ILE A 579 9.91 1.38 -7.44
N VAL A 580 8.95 1.81 -8.25
CA VAL A 580 9.16 2.66 -9.41
C VAL A 580 8.38 3.96 -9.30
N MET A 581 8.93 5.02 -9.87
CA MET A 581 8.27 6.30 -10.09
C MET A 581 8.04 6.53 -11.60
N ARG A 582 6.94 7.20 -11.93
CA ARG A 582 6.77 7.90 -13.22
C ARG A 582 6.30 9.33 -12.96
N THR A 583 6.47 10.21 -13.94
CA THR A 583 5.99 11.59 -13.92
C THR A 583 5.05 11.88 -15.11
N ALA A 584 4.13 12.84 -14.97
CA ALA A 584 3.27 13.34 -16.03
C ALA A 584 2.90 14.82 -15.83
N ASP A 585 2.63 15.54 -16.91
CA ASP A 585 2.23 16.96 -16.86
C ASP A 585 0.74 17.15 -16.50
N THR A 586 -0.12 16.17 -16.81
CA THR A 586 -1.54 16.13 -16.43
C THR A 586 -1.92 14.72 -15.94
N PRO A 587 -3.01 14.54 -15.16
CA PRO A 587 -3.37 13.24 -14.60
C PRO A 587 -3.63 12.15 -15.66
N GLU A 588 -4.35 12.51 -16.73
CA GLU A 588 -4.63 11.66 -17.90
C GLU A 588 -3.55 11.68 -18.99
N GLY A 589 -2.42 12.34 -18.70
CA GLY A 589 -1.32 12.57 -19.62
C GLY A 589 -0.47 11.35 -19.96
N VAL A 590 0.53 11.56 -20.82
CA VAL A 590 1.51 10.52 -21.18
C VAL A 590 2.56 10.43 -20.09
N TRP A 591 2.43 9.43 -19.23
CA TRP A 591 3.40 9.12 -18.19
C TRP A 591 4.77 8.75 -18.75
N SER A 592 5.83 9.21 -18.08
CA SER A 592 7.23 8.89 -18.38
C SER A 592 7.49 7.38 -18.43
N ASP A 593 8.63 6.96 -18.99
CA ASP A 593 9.18 5.62 -18.67
C ASP A 593 9.47 5.53 -17.15
N ALA A 594 9.51 4.31 -16.61
CA ALA A 594 9.60 4.10 -15.16
C ALA A 594 11.04 4.17 -14.64
N THR A 595 11.32 5.10 -13.72
CA THR A 595 12.56 5.15 -12.95
C THR A 595 12.44 4.22 -11.75
N VAL A 596 13.43 3.34 -11.54
CA VAL A 596 13.47 2.44 -10.37
C VAL A 596 14.09 3.19 -9.20
N LEU A 597 13.30 3.50 -8.17
CA LEU A 597 13.79 4.15 -6.95
C LEU A 597 14.54 3.15 -6.07
N MET A 598 13.98 1.94 -5.89
CA MET A 598 14.66 0.84 -5.19
C MET A 598 14.19 -0.52 -5.74
N THR A 599 15.11 -1.47 -5.82
CA THR A 599 14.80 -2.86 -6.15
C THR A 599 14.14 -3.58 -4.97
N GLN A 600 13.47 -4.72 -5.25
CA GLN A 600 12.96 -5.62 -4.21
C GLN A 600 14.03 -5.94 -3.16
N GLN A 601 13.68 -5.81 -1.88
CA GLN A 601 14.58 -6.05 -0.74
C GLN A 601 14.23 -7.34 0.01
N PRO A 602 15.17 -7.90 0.80
CA PRO A 602 14.86 -8.97 1.74
C PRO A 602 13.68 -8.59 2.65
N GLY A 603 12.77 -9.53 2.86
CA GLY A 603 11.55 -9.33 3.64
C GLY A 603 10.31 -8.91 2.84
N GLY A 604 10.46 -8.49 1.58
CA GLY A 604 9.35 -8.23 0.65
C GLY A 604 8.65 -6.90 0.90
N ILE A 605 9.09 -5.85 0.21
CA ILE A 605 8.48 -4.50 0.28
C ILE A 605 7.18 -4.41 -0.52
N TYR A 606 6.27 -3.49 -0.22
CA TYR A 606 5.07 -3.21 -1.03
C TYR A 606 4.32 -1.94 -0.57
N ALA A 607 3.31 -1.54 -1.34
CA ALA A 607 2.44 -0.40 -1.04
C ALA A 607 3.22 0.90 -0.74
N PRO A 608 3.95 1.46 -1.73
CA PRO A 608 4.56 2.77 -1.60
C PRO A 608 3.47 3.86 -1.59
N MET A 609 3.30 4.52 -0.45
CA MET A 609 2.26 5.52 -0.21
C MET A 609 2.91 6.88 0.07
N LEU A 610 2.87 7.78 -0.91
CA LEU A 610 3.43 9.12 -0.85
C LEU A 610 2.95 9.91 0.39
N HIS A 611 3.87 10.58 1.09
CA HIS A 611 3.56 11.48 2.20
C HIS A 611 3.19 12.86 1.64
N PRO A 612 2.00 13.42 1.96
CA PRO A 612 1.54 14.69 1.40
C PRO A 612 2.53 15.82 1.72
N TRP A 613 2.90 16.01 2.98
CA TRP A 613 3.83 17.07 3.39
C TRP A 613 5.32 16.75 3.11
N SER A 614 5.62 16.01 2.04
CA SER A 614 7.01 15.87 1.59
C SER A 614 7.55 17.23 1.15
N PRO A 615 8.78 17.65 1.49
CA PRO A 615 9.33 18.93 1.05
C PRO A 615 9.28 19.16 -0.47
N SER A 616 9.40 18.10 -1.29
CA SER A 616 9.20 18.18 -2.73
C SER A 616 7.74 18.30 -3.19
N THR A 617 6.80 17.73 -2.43
CA THR A 617 5.37 17.87 -2.69
C THR A 617 4.90 19.29 -2.36
N GLU A 618 5.35 19.85 -1.23
CA GLU A 618 5.07 21.23 -0.79
C GLU A 618 5.96 22.30 -1.48
N GLY A 619 6.90 21.89 -2.34
CA GLY A 619 7.77 22.80 -3.08
C GLY A 619 8.86 23.51 -2.26
N THR A 620 9.09 23.07 -1.02
CA THR A 620 10.06 23.64 -0.07
C THR A 620 11.45 22.99 -0.13
N GLY A 621 11.60 21.83 -0.80
CA GLY A 621 12.87 21.12 -0.96
C GLY A 621 12.84 20.04 -2.04
N SER A 622 13.92 19.27 -2.17
CA SER A 622 14.07 18.14 -3.12
C SER A 622 13.51 16.81 -2.62
N ASP A 623 13.09 16.75 -1.36
CA ASP A 623 13.04 15.51 -0.62
C ASP A 623 11.65 14.89 -0.67
N LEU A 624 11.57 13.60 -0.98
CA LEU A 624 10.32 12.87 -1.18
C LEU A 624 10.18 11.76 -0.14
N TYR A 625 9.15 11.85 0.69
CA TYR A 625 8.87 10.88 1.75
C TYR A 625 7.67 10.01 1.40
N PHE A 626 7.73 8.73 1.76
CA PHE A 626 6.65 7.79 1.51
C PHE A 626 6.66 6.64 2.52
N ASN A 627 5.47 6.17 2.90
CA ASN A 627 5.31 4.93 3.63
C ASN A 627 5.56 3.74 2.72
N LEU A 628 6.20 2.69 3.24
CA LEU A 628 6.44 1.44 2.56
C LEU A 628 6.21 0.26 3.51
N SER A 629 5.38 -0.71 3.14
CA SER A 629 5.13 -1.91 3.95
C SER A 629 6.23 -2.95 3.76
N LEU A 630 6.63 -3.66 4.82
CA LEU A 630 7.52 -4.82 4.75
C LEU A 630 6.79 -6.07 5.24
N TRP A 631 6.76 -7.13 4.44
CA TRP A 631 5.95 -8.33 4.74
C TRP A 631 6.53 -9.15 5.90
N SER A 632 7.86 -9.27 6.02
CA SER A 632 8.50 -10.10 7.05
C SER A 632 8.39 -9.58 8.49
N SER A 633 8.28 -8.26 8.67
CA SER A 633 7.92 -7.65 9.98
C SER A 633 6.42 -7.39 10.09
N TYR A 634 5.70 -7.43 8.97
CA TYR A 634 4.32 -7.01 8.79
C TYR A 634 4.06 -5.62 9.38
N ASN A 635 4.86 -4.64 8.97
CA ASN A 635 4.84 -3.26 9.48
C ASN A 635 5.16 -2.23 8.40
N VAL A 636 4.82 -0.97 8.67
CA VAL A 636 5.06 0.18 7.79
C VAL A 636 6.33 0.93 8.21
N MET A 637 7.14 1.29 7.22
CA MET A 637 8.38 2.07 7.32
C MET A 637 8.18 3.44 6.67
N LEU A 638 8.84 4.48 7.19
CA LEU A 638 9.07 5.71 6.46
C LEU A 638 10.32 5.55 5.59
N MET A 639 10.18 5.85 4.31
CA MET A 639 11.24 5.89 3.32
C MET A 639 11.41 7.32 2.79
N HIS A 640 12.64 7.66 2.43
CA HIS A 640 13.02 8.94 1.84
C HIS A 640 13.66 8.70 0.46
N THR A 641 13.44 9.62 -0.48
CA THR A 641 14.14 9.70 -1.78
C THR A 641 14.52 11.15 -2.08
N ASP A 642 15.80 11.38 -2.29
CA ASP A 642 16.33 12.66 -2.80
C ASP A 642 16.10 12.75 -4.31
N LEU A 643 15.21 13.66 -4.75
CA LEU A 643 14.86 13.84 -6.17
C LEU A 643 15.94 14.52 -7.01
N THR A 644 17.03 15.02 -6.42
CA THR A 644 18.21 15.50 -7.20
C THR A 644 19.01 14.35 -7.82
N LYS A 645 18.71 13.09 -7.45
CA LYS A 645 19.45 11.87 -7.81
C LYS A 645 18.63 10.85 -8.62
N VAL A 646 17.52 11.28 -9.24
CA VAL A 646 16.47 10.41 -9.86
C VAL A 646 16.33 10.65 -11.36
#